data_AF-A0A2P4YDN5-F1
#
_entry.id   AF-A0A2P4YDN5-F1
#
_cell.length_a   1.000
_cell.length_b   1.000
_cell.length_c   1.000
_cell.angle_alpha   90.00
_cell.angle_beta   90.00
_cell.angle_gamma   90.00
#
_symmetry.space_group_name_H-M   'P 1'
#
loop_
_entity.id
_entity.type
_entity.pdbx_description
1 polymer ?
#
loop_
_entity_poly.entity_id
_entity_poly.type
_entity_poly.pdbx_seq_one_letter_code
_entity_poly.pdbx_strand_id
1 'polypeptide(L)'
;ITTESIFQRHLRALLLKRFRYAKRDKKAIIYVAALPVLLIGVGLGILKASSAISDDPLKALTTDAYSGSATPTPYFCQVGAGLDEWCNEVMTPTYFSGATSQPISISEPAFDSNSPTVFDVTYTDPSINASGATGYTLAVGEHVYNRGYGKGSDLVEGQYGGFLVYGDSNQNLFGYNVFTNTTAPHSSAIFKALMDQAVYRFFAANSSSDSAASTVNLKVNNYPLPYTEAAKTVLNSNSSFTAALFICIAFTFLPASIVVFLVKEKQAAHNSKHQQLVSGVSLPAFWLSNYIWDFIMYAIPGMCALILIFIFNITALTGQDCESCSSATFPSVILLFILFGLAICPFTYCLSFLFREHASAQTYTIVLNFMIGVVLMITSFILDLFGSTKDVNSVLKFFWRFSPLFNLGNALLSMVTADVDNVQYSEAGTTSPFSGDVMGFELLYLALTAVGYMSLALYIDYAKTFAKTKDNVQNDDNFGENHEIDEDVAREAERVARARGDADGEAVKLAGLRKVYPGGKVAVRNLSFGLKRGECFGFLGINGADKTTTMKMLTGDVQPSHGTATLGGFDILSQQIEVRRQIGYCPQFDALFDLLSVREHLELFGAIKGIPHSALDRVVMEKIQQLNLGDFEHKLAGSLSGGNKRKLSVAIAMIGNPAIIFLDEPSTGMDPVSRRFMWDVIADISTRGKESTIVLTTHSMEECEALCSRVGIMVGGRLRCYGSVQHLKSRFGDGLMFDVKRDVQTFKPNDSIQSDVVFANNHLRLSGIDVVGFDYDYTLCHYTEELQHLIYAMARDYMVGKLRYPEGVSVLQYDPSFAIRGLTIDKQKGLLCKISSHQKLSNTAVFQGRQRLSRDEIMELYGGSRHISVQDRDYNMEPLNDLFSVAHACLFADVVQYMIDRDIEYEPIALVEDVNQAIANVHLSGEMHKEVAHDLPKYIEPNPTLRPLLERIRNSGKKSFLCTNSSFSYINAGLKYMLGDDWRELFDVVIASARKPKFYTRQRSFRKLDTGHKQVQWHAVRALHRGEVYTQGSVYQLSKLTGWVGNRVLYIGDNLFADLVEPSRANGWRTGAIIRELEDEMRVQRTPEYQRLAFQINKIEELMRNIQNELRSEPIPQNHVFVDQLVNVHEALQMEMENLINANFGSVFRADAYPSQFAFLVQRYVDIYSARLENLLEYPSSHTFYPERIAMPHEYPAEAPRCN
;
A
#
# COMPACT_ATOMS: atom_id res chain seq x y z
N ILE A 1 48.28 3.99 -13.98
CA ILE A 1 48.07 4.27 -12.54
C ILE A 1 47.13 5.47 -12.47
N THR A 2 45.85 5.24 -12.19
CA THR A 2 44.87 6.33 -12.06
C THR A 2 45.08 7.01 -10.70
N THR A 3 45.40 8.30 -10.72
CA THR A 3 45.73 9.17 -9.58
C THR A 3 44.53 9.48 -8.66
N GLU A 4 43.33 9.02 -9.02
CA GLU A 4 42.10 9.26 -8.26
C GLU A 4 42.00 8.32 -7.05
N SER A 5 41.83 8.90 -5.86
CA SER A 5 41.68 8.16 -4.60
C SER A 5 40.42 7.28 -4.59
N ILE A 6 40.46 6.16 -3.86
CA ILE A 6 39.30 5.25 -3.72
C ILE A 6 38.07 5.99 -3.17
N PHE A 7 38.27 6.91 -2.23
CA PHE A 7 37.22 7.75 -1.66
C PHE A 7 36.53 8.61 -2.73
N GLN A 8 37.29 9.28 -3.60
CA GLN A 8 36.72 10.11 -4.68
C GLN A 8 35.90 9.27 -5.67
N ARG A 9 36.38 8.07 -6.01
CA ARG A 9 35.62 7.14 -6.87
C ARG A 9 34.30 6.73 -6.24
N HIS A 10 34.32 6.34 -4.96
CA HIS A 10 33.10 5.99 -4.22
C HIS A 10 32.14 7.16 -4.16
N LEU A 11 32.62 8.37 -3.83
CA LEU A 11 31.81 9.57 -3.75
C LEU A 11 31.14 9.89 -5.09
N ARG A 12 31.91 9.85 -6.20
CA ARG A 12 31.42 10.09 -7.56
C ARG A 12 30.38 9.04 -7.97
N ALA A 13 30.64 7.76 -7.73
CA ALA A 13 29.73 6.67 -8.09
C ALA A 13 28.39 6.78 -7.34
N LEU A 14 28.42 7.10 -6.04
CA LEU A 14 27.23 7.26 -5.23
C LEU A 14 26.44 8.54 -5.56
N LEU A 15 27.11 9.64 -5.91
CA LEU A 15 26.44 10.83 -6.43
C LEU A 15 25.76 10.56 -7.77
N LEU A 16 26.45 9.85 -8.69
CA LEU A 16 25.87 9.46 -9.96
C LEU A 16 24.66 8.52 -9.79
N LYS A 17 24.72 7.61 -8.80
CA LYS A 17 23.57 6.79 -8.37
C LYS A 17 22.38 7.67 -8.00
N ARG A 18 22.58 8.64 -7.09
CA ARG A 18 21.52 9.55 -6.62
C ARG A 18 20.92 10.35 -7.78
N PHE A 19 21.78 10.87 -8.67
CA PHE A 19 21.35 11.61 -9.85
C PHE A 19 20.48 10.76 -10.80
N ARG A 20 20.93 9.56 -11.18
CA ARG A 20 20.20 8.66 -12.07
C ARG A 20 18.86 8.23 -11.46
N TYR A 21 18.86 7.93 -10.16
CA TYR A 21 17.65 7.54 -9.43
C TYR A 21 16.64 8.69 -9.39
N ALA A 22 17.07 9.90 -9.02
CA ALA A 22 16.22 11.08 -8.96
C ALA A 22 15.65 11.47 -10.34
N LYS A 23 16.47 11.41 -11.41
CA LYS A 23 16.03 11.70 -12.79
C LYS A 23 14.80 10.87 -13.20
N ARG A 24 14.66 9.65 -12.67
CA ARG A 24 13.55 8.73 -12.98
C ARG A 24 12.44 8.76 -11.94
N ASP A 25 12.74 9.11 -10.69
CA ASP A 25 11.75 9.31 -9.62
C ASP A 25 11.15 10.73 -9.68
N LYS A 26 10.37 11.01 -10.74
CA LYS A 26 9.73 12.31 -10.94
C LYS A 26 8.81 12.68 -9.77
N LYS A 27 8.16 11.70 -9.13
CA LYS A 27 7.29 11.91 -7.99
C LYS A 27 8.09 12.49 -6.81
N ALA A 28 9.22 11.88 -6.46
CA ALA A 28 10.07 12.39 -5.39
C ALA A 28 10.55 13.83 -5.68
N ILE A 29 10.97 14.14 -6.90
CA ILE A 29 11.37 15.51 -7.27
C ILE A 29 10.22 16.52 -7.09
N ILE A 30 9.01 16.17 -7.54
CA ILE A 30 7.83 17.04 -7.37
C ILE A 30 7.53 17.27 -5.89
N TYR A 31 7.55 16.23 -5.07
CA TYR A 31 7.30 16.35 -3.63
C TYR A 31 8.37 17.15 -2.88
N VAL A 32 9.64 17.07 -3.31
CA VAL A 32 10.76 17.74 -2.65
C VAL A 32 10.90 19.19 -3.06
N ALA A 33 10.78 19.48 -4.36
CA ALA A 33 11.08 20.79 -4.90
C ALA A 33 9.80 21.57 -5.24
N ALA A 34 8.83 20.97 -5.92
CA ALA A 34 7.67 21.70 -6.44
C ALA A 34 6.62 21.96 -5.36
N LEU A 35 6.31 20.99 -4.50
CA LEU A 35 5.26 21.11 -3.50
C LEU A 35 5.54 22.24 -2.46
N PRO A 36 6.73 22.34 -1.84
CA PRO A 36 7.01 23.45 -0.93
C PRO A 36 6.92 24.80 -1.62
N VAL A 37 7.43 24.91 -2.85
CA VAL A 37 7.39 26.16 -3.64
C VAL A 37 5.96 26.55 -3.99
N LEU A 38 5.13 25.59 -4.37
CA LEU A 38 3.71 25.80 -4.66
C LEU A 38 2.96 26.27 -3.41
N LEU A 39 3.19 25.63 -2.25
CA LEU A 39 2.54 26.01 -0.99
C LEU A 39 2.94 27.43 -0.56
N ILE A 40 4.21 27.81 -0.70
CA ILE A 40 4.67 29.17 -0.42
C ILE A 40 4.05 30.15 -1.42
N GLY A 41 4.11 29.86 -2.72
CA GLY A 41 3.57 30.75 -3.76
C GLY A 41 2.06 30.98 -3.62
N VAL A 42 1.27 29.93 -3.34
CA VAL A 42 -0.17 30.03 -3.09
C VAL A 42 -0.43 30.79 -1.79
N GLY A 43 0.30 30.46 -0.71
CA GLY A 43 0.15 31.13 0.59
C GLY A 43 0.42 32.63 0.50
N LEU A 44 1.52 33.03 -0.13
CA LEU A 44 1.86 34.44 -0.34
C LEU A 44 0.95 35.13 -1.36
N GLY A 45 0.45 34.38 -2.36
CA GLY A 45 -0.55 34.85 -3.32
C GLY A 45 -1.87 35.24 -2.66
N ILE A 46 -2.42 34.35 -1.83
CA ILE A 46 -3.63 34.61 -1.03
C ILE A 46 -3.41 35.83 -0.13
N LEU A 47 -2.25 35.88 0.53
CA LEU A 47 -1.90 36.97 1.43
C LEU A 47 -1.98 38.32 0.73
N LYS A 48 -1.29 38.47 -0.41
CA LYS A 48 -1.25 39.72 -1.18
C LYS A 48 -2.61 40.13 -1.74
N ALA A 49 -3.46 39.16 -2.09
CA ALA A 49 -4.84 39.44 -2.52
C ALA A 49 -5.72 39.92 -1.36
N SER A 50 -5.46 39.46 -0.13
CA SER A 50 -6.26 39.79 1.06
C SER A 50 -5.85 41.08 1.77
N SER A 51 -4.60 41.52 1.60
CA SER A 51 -3.99 42.59 2.42
C SER A 51 -3.82 43.93 1.69
N ALA A 52 -4.68 44.26 0.72
CA ALA A 52 -4.63 45.58 0.08
C ALA A 52 -5.07 46.66 1.08
N ILE A 53 -4.11 47.29 1.75
CA ILE A 53 -4.34 48.41 2.66
C ILE A 53 -4.39 49.68 1.80
N SER A 54 -5.60 50.16 1.53
CA SER A 54 -5.85 51.46 0.92
C SER A 54 -6.53 52.38 1.94
N ASP A 55 -6.30 53.68 1.83
CA ASP A 55 -7.07 54.66 2.60
C ASP A 55 -8.56 54.53 2.28
N ASP A 56 -9.40 54.66 3.31
CA ASP A 56 -10.85 54.56 3.14
C ASP A 56 -11.39 55.70 2.27
N PRO A 57 -12.25 55.42 1.28
CA PRO A 57 -12.78 56.45 0.40
C PRO A 57 -13.81 57.35 1.11
N LEU A 58 -13.95 58.58 0.62
CA LEU A 58 -15.03 59.47 1.05
C LEU A 58 -16.40 58.83 0.78
N LYS A 59 -17.23 58.75 1.82
CA LYS A 59 -18.56 58.12 1.76
C LYS A 59 -19.66 59.14 2.08
N ALA A 60 -20.54 59.38 1.12
CA ALA A 60 -21.75 60.17 1.35
C ALA A 60 -22.71 59.39 2.27
N LEU A 61 -23.20 60.06 3.31
CA LEU A 61 -24.14 59.50 4.27
C LEU A 61 -25.56 59.81 3.81
N THR A 62 -26.13 58.92 3.01
CA THR A 62 -27.50 58.97 2.49
C THR A 62 -28.23 57.68 2.83
N THR A 63 -29.54 57.68 2.60
CA THR A 63 -30.40 56.50 2.74
C THR A 63 -30.28 55.51 1.57
N ASP A 64 -29.39 55.74 0.60
CA ASP A 64 -29.25 54.87 -0.59
C ASP A 64 -28.90 53.41 -0.21
N ALA A 65 -28.23 53.21 0.92
CA ALA A 65 -27.96 51.88 1.48
C ALA A 65 -29.19 51.18 2.11
N TYR A 66 -30.31 51.90 2.27
CA TYR A 66 -31.51 51.53 3.05
C TYR A 66 -32.83 51.68 2.25
N SER A 67 -32.78 51.59 0.92
CA SER A 67 -33.88 51.81 -0.05
C SER A 67 -34.07 53.27 -0.52
N GLY A 68 -33.08 54.14 -0.30
CA GLY A 68 -33.06 55.51 -0.83
C GLY A 68 -34.23 56.34 -0.33
N SER A 69 -34.88 57.10 -1.21
CA SER A 69 -36.06 57.91 -0.86
C SER A 69 -37.25 57.09 -0.38
N ALA A 70 -37.30 55.78 -0.67
CA ALA A 70 -38.37 54.87 -0.21
C ALA A 70 -38.16 54.36 1.22
N THR A 71 -37.07 54.74 1.88
CA THR A 71 -36.78 54.32 3.27
C THR A 71 -37.93 54.71 4.21
N PRO A 72 -38.64 53.75 4.81
CA PRO A 72 -39.79 54.04 5.67
C PRO A 72 -39.31 54.69 6.97
N THR A 73 -39.88 55.86 7.29
CA THR A 73 -39.48 56.65 8.46
C THR A 73 -40.72 57.09 9.24
N PRO A 74 -41.11 56.35 10.30
CA PRO A 74 -42.28 56.70 11.09
C PRO A 74 -42.06 58.00 11.86
N TYR A 75 -43.12 58.79 12.01
CA TYR A 75 -43.10 59.96 12.88
C TYR A 75 -44.42 60.14 13.64
N PHE A 76 -44.32 60.68 14.84
CA PHE A 76 -45.47 61.13 15.63
C PHE A 76 -45.36 62.62 15.92
N CYS A 77 -46.48 63.32 15.78
CA CYS A 77 -46.60 64.73 16.13
C CYS A 77 -47.26 64.86 17.51
N GLN A 78 -46.54 65.42 18.48
CA GLN A 78 -47.11 65.73 19.78
C GLN A 78 -47.84 67.08 19.72
N VAL A 79 -49.13 67.06 20.05
CA VAL A 79 -50.03 68.22 20.03
C VAL A 79 -49.59 69.31 21.01
N GLY A 80 -49.44 70.55 20.51
CA GLY A 80 -49.22 71.77 21.28
C GLY A 80 -50.55 72.45 21.67
N ALA A 81 -50.49 73.55 22.42
CA ALA A 81 -51.70 74.26 22.89
C ALA A 81 -52.43 75.09 21.80
N GLY A 82 -52.05 74.96 20.52
CA GLY A 82 -52.66 75.64 19.37
C GLY A 82 -52.65 74.75 18.12
N LEU A 83 -53.51 75.05 17.14
CA LEU A 83 -53.71 74.27 15.90
C LEU A 83 -52.38 73.77 15.29
N ASP A 84 -52.17 72.45 15.35
CA ASP A 84 -50.91 71.72 15.07
C ASP A 84 -50.50 71.66 13.59
N GLU A 85 -50.24 72.80 12.97
CA GLU A 85 -49.86 72.82 11.54
C GLU A 85 -48.35 72.55 11.33
N TRP A 86 -47.45 73.05 12.19
CA TRP A 86 -45.99 73.00 11.95
C TRP A 86 -45.42 71.58 11.87
N CYS A 87 -45.84 70.68 12.76
CA CYS A 87 -45.26 69.34 12.83
C CYS A 87 -45.58 68.50 11.57
N ASN A 88 -46.85 68.46 11.19
CA ASN A 88 -47.29 67.72 10.00
C ASN A 88 -46.77 68.37 8.72
N GLU A 89 -46.67 69.70 8.69
CA GLU A 89 -46.17 70.43 7.53
C GLU A 89 -44.68 70.16 7.26
N VAL A 90 -43.81 70.20 8.27
CA VAL A 90 -42.36 69.87 8.14
C VAL A 90 -42.14 68.46 7.61
N MET A 91 -42.98 67.51 7.99
CA MET A 91 -42.87 66.10 7.58
C MET A 91 -43.47 65.82 6.19
N THR A 92 -44.01 66.83 5.50
CA THR A 92 -44.47 66.67 4.11
C THR A 92 -43.31 66.44 3.14
N PRO A 93 -43.55 65.77 2.00
CA PRO A 93 -42.52 65.56 0.97
C PRO A 93 -41.89 66.86 0.42
N THR A 94 -42.54 68.01 0.62
CA THR A 94 -42.03 69.33 0.23
C THR A 94 -40.75 69.68 1.00
N TYR A 95 -40.73 69.40 2.31
CA TYR A 95 -39.63 69.79 3.19
C TYR A 95 -38.80 68.58 3.61
N PHE A 96 -39.44 67.49 4.03
CA PHE A 96 -38.78 66.23 4.35
C PHE A 96 -38.57 65.39 3.08
N SER A 97 -37.32 65.26 2.65
CA SER A 97 -36.95 64.50 1.45
C SER A 97 -35.72 63.64 1.70
N GLY A 98 -35.61 62.50 1.01
CA GLY A 98 -34.52 61.54 1.18
C GLY A 98 -34.94 60.30 1.97
N ALA A 99 -36.14 60.29 2.54
CA ALA A 99 -36.82 59.12 3.06
C ALA A 99 -38.33 59.34 2.97
N THR A 100 -39.13 58.29 3.18
CA THR A 100 -40.60 58.36 3.15
C THR A 100 -41.13 58.51 4.56
N SER A 101 -41.69 59.68 4.88
CA SER A 101 -42.33 59.93 6.17
C SER A 101 -43.64 59.13 6.30
N GLN A 102 -43.85 58.48 7.45
CA GLN A 102 -45.06 57.69 7.73
C GLN A 102 -45.66 58.14 9.07
N PRO A 103 -46.84 58.79 9.09
CA PRO A 103 -47.46 59.17 10.35
C PRO A 103 -47.87 57.91 11.13
N ILE A 104 -47.61 57.89 12.43
CA ILE A 104 -48.11 56.88 13.37
C ILE A 104 -49.07 57.52 14.37
N SER A 105 -49.92 56.73 15.01
CA SER A 105 -50.90 57.20 16.00
C SER A 105 -50.57 56.65 17.38
N ILE A 106 -50.45 57.53 18.37
CA ILE A 106 -50.30 57.22 19.80
C ILE A 106 -51.54 57.76 20.52
N SER A 107 -51.97 57.11 21.60
CA SER A 107 -53.12 57.58 22.39
C SER A 107 -52.85 58.92 23.06
N GLU A 108 -53.91 59.69 23.31
CA GLU A 108 -53.86 60.93 24.09
C GLU A 108 -54.73 60.78 25.34
N PRO A 109 -54.16 60.73 26.56
CA PRO A 109 -52.72 60.76 26.90
C PRO A 109 -51.96 59.47 26.46
N ALA A 110 -50.63 59.54 26.40
CA ALA A 110 -49.78 58.43 25.92
C ALA A 110 -49.92 57.17 26.79
N PHE A 111 -50.21 57.34 28.07
CA PHE A 111 -50.51 56.26 29.00
C PHE A 111 -51.61 56.68 30.00
N ASP A 112 -52.32 55.71 30.56
CA ASP A 112 -53.37 55.97 31.57
C ASP A 112 -52.81 56.29 32.96
N SER A 113 -51.50 56.13 33.18
CA SER A 113 -50.84 56.40 34.47
C SER A 113 -49.44 56.97 34.32
N ASN A 114 -48.98 57.71 35.35
CA ASN A 114 -47.60 58.22 35.43
C ASN A 114 -46.56 57.14 35.81
N SER A 115 -46.95 55.86 35.78
CA SER A 115 -46.06 54.72 35.97
C SER A 115 -46.27 53.64 34.90
N PRO A 116 -46.00 53.96 33.62
CA PRO A 116 -46.25 53.04 32.52
C PRO A 116 -45.26 51.88 32.52
N THR A 117 -45.67 50.76 31.94
CA THR A 117 -44.78 49.63 31.59
C THR A 117 -44.49 49.71 30.10
N VAL A 118 -43.22 49.89 29.75
CA VAL A 118 -42.73 50.04 28.36
C VAL A 118 -41.46 49.21 28.23
N PHE A 119 -41.33 48.42 27.16
CA PHE A 119 -40.26 47.41 26.99
C PHE A 119 -40.21 46.41 28.16
N ASP A 120 -41.38 46.00 28.66
CA ASP A 120 -41.53 45.12 29.84
C ASP A 120 -40.91 45.66 31.15
N VAL A 121 -40.62 46.97 31.22
CA VAL A 121 -40.11 47.65 32.42
C VAL A 121 -41.12 48.67 32.94
N THR A 122 -41.52 48.56 34.21
CA THR A 122 -42.41 49.53 34.86
C THR A 122 -41.65 50.71 35.44
N TYR A 123 -41.93 51.91 34.97
CA TYR A 123 -41.25 53.13 35.38
C TYR A 123 -41.94 53.74 36.60
N THR A 124 -41.32 53.66 37.78
CA THR A 124 -41.92 54.16 39.05
C THR A 124 -41.12 55.31 39.67
N ASP A 125 -39.82 55.40 39.43
CA ASP A 125 -38.95 56.50 39.89
C ASP A 125 -37.82 56.76 38.86
N PRO A 126 -37.77 57.94 38.21
CA PRO A 126 -38.73 59.04 38.29
C PRO A 126 -40.07 58.67 37.65
N SER A 127 -41.18 59.20 38.19
CA SER A 127 -42.50 59.05 37.57
C SER A 127 -42.52 59.68 36.17
N ILE A 128 -43.04 58.99 35.17
CA ILE A 128 -43.13 59.48 33.80
C ILE A 128 -44.40 60.31 33.66
N ASN A 129 -44.30 61.55 33.17
CA ASN A 129 -45.50 62.32 32.84
C ASN A 129 -46.19 61.68 31.62
N ALA A 130 -47.35 61.06 31.82
CA ALA A 130 -48.08 60.32 30.80
C ALA A 130 -48.63 61.18 29.66
N SER A 131 -48.81 62.48 29.88
CA SER A 131 -49.21 63.46 28.86
C SER A 131 -48.06 64.40 28.45
N GLY A 132 -46.87 64.20 29.00
CA GLY A 132 -45.68 65.01 28.73
C GLY A 132 -44.75 64.38 27.70
N ALA A 133 -43.72 65.15 27.31
CA ALA A 133 -42.71 64.73 26.32
C ALA A 133 -42.03 63.40 26.68
N THR A 134 -41.81 63.12 27.97
CA THR A 134 -41.22 61.85 28.44
C THR A 134 -42.12 60.64 28.20
N GLY A 135 -43.44 60.78 28.36
CA GLY A 135 -44.42 59.73 28.10
C GLY A 135 -44.49 59.42 26.60
N TYR A 136 -44.65 60.45 25.76
CA TYR A 136 -44.67 60.29 24.31
C TYR A 136 -43.36 59.75 23.74
N THR A 137 -42.20 60.13 24.30
CA THR A 137 -40.90 59.58 23.87
C THR A 137 -40.82 58.07 24.12
N LEU A 138 -41.29 57.60 25.27
CA LEU A 138 -41.32 56.16 25.58
C LEU A 138 -42.33 55.41 24.72
N ALA A 139 -43.55 55.93 24.58
CA ALA A 139 -44.60 55.31 23.77
C ALA A 139 -44.21 55.21 22.28
N VAL A 140 -43.66 56.28 21.71
CA VAL A 140 -43.15 56.29 20.33
C VAL A 140 -41.95 55.36 20.20
N GLY A 141 -41.04 55.34 21.17
CA GLY A 141 -39.89 54.45 21.16
C GLY A 141 -40.27 52.97 21.07
N GLU A 142 -41.21 52.53 21.91
CA GLU A 142 -41.71 51.14 21.89
C GLU A 142 -42.51 50.84 20.62
N HIS A 143 -43.34 51.76 20.16
CA HIS A 143 -44.11 51.59 18.92
C HIS A 143 -43.19 51.47 17.69
N VAL A 144 -42.21 52.36 17.57
CA VAL A 144 -41.21 52.35 16.48
C VAL A 144 -40.33 51.10 16.56
N TYR A 145 -39.95 50.65 17.76
CA TYR A 145 -39.23 49.39 17.96
C TYR A 145 -40.06 48.19 17.52
N ASN A 146 -41.32 48.08 17.94
CA ASN A 146 -42.20 46.98 17.56
C ASN A 146 -42.47 46.95 16.05
N ARG A 147 -42.62 48.13 15.43
CA ARG A 147 -42.78 48.29 13.98
C ARG A 147 -41.51 47.94 13.19
N GLY A 148 -40.33 48.28 13.70
CA GLY A 148 -39.05 48.06 12.99
C GLY A 148 -38.35 46.73 13.30
N TYR A 149 -38.65 46.08 14.43
CA TYR A 149 -37.91 44.90 14.93
C TYR A 149 -38.78 43.87 15.68
N GLY A 150 -40.00 44.21 16.11
CA GLY A 150 -40.86 43.35 16.95
C GLY A 150 -41.45 42.12 16.24
N LYS A 151 -42.14 41.24 16.97
CA LYS A 151 -42.82 40.03 16.44
C LYS A 151 -44.33 40.22 16.23
N GLY A 152 -44.75 41.36 15.66
CA GLY A 152 -46.17 41.72 15.45
C GLY A 152 -46.60 41.71 13.97
N SER A 153 -47.90 41.94 13.72
CA SER A 153 -48.49 42.03 12.36
C SER A 153 -48.10 43.29 11.58
N ASP A 154 -47.55 44.30 12.26
CA ASP A 154 -47.31 45.64 11.73
C ASP A 154 -45.81 45.91 11.43
N LEU A 155 -45.04 44.85 11.16
CA LEU A 155 -43.60 44.94 10.87
C LEU A 155 -43.34 45.66 9.54
N VAL A 156 -42.46 46.64 9.56
CA VAL A 156 -41.98 47.38 8.39
C VAL A 156 -40.48 47.17 8.22
N GLU A 157 -40.11 46.35 7.24
CA GLU A 157 -38.71 46.11 6.90
C GLU A 157 -38.04 47.38 6.35
N GLY A 158 -36.76 47.57 6.68
CA GLY A 158 -35.98 48.73 6.21
C GLY A 158 -36.18 50.02 7.01
N GLN A 159 -36.83 49.95 8.18
CA GLN A 159 -36.99 51.09 9.07
C GLN A 159 -35.74 51.28 9.95
N TYR A 160 -34.87 52.22 9.59
CA TYR A 160 -33.61 52.49 10.30
C TYR A 160 -33.62 53.77 11.16
N GLY A 161 -34.70 54.53 11.11
CA GLY A 161 -34.88 55.74 11.90
C GLY A 161 -36.36 56.09 12.08
N GLY A 162 -36.66 57.01 12.99
CA GLY A 162 -37.99 57.54 13.25
C GLY A 162 -37.94 58.80 14.09
N PHE A 163 -39.04 59.54 14.16
CA PHE A 163 -39.07 60.85 14.82
C PHE A 163 -40.26 61.03 15.76
N LEU A 164 -40.01 61.64 16.91
CA LEU A 164 -41.05 62.32 17.68
C LEU A 164 -40.85 63.82 17.49
N VAL A 165 -41.83 64.50 16.92
CA VAL A 165 -41.72 65.91 16.56
C VAL A 165 -42.73 66.71 17.37
N TYR A 166 -42.30 67.86 17.87
CA TYR A 166 -43.08 68.81 18.64
C TYR A 166 -42.97 70.18 17.97
N GLY A 167 -44.10 70.81 17.65
CA GLY A 167 -44.13 72.13 17.03
C GLY A 167 -45.26 72.97 17.62
N ASP A 168 -44.92 74.13 18.18
CA ASP A 168 -45.88 75.12 18.68
C ASP A 168 -45.60 76.47 18.01
N SER A 169 -46.53 76.87 17.13
CA SER A 169 -46.46 78.11 16.37
C SER A 169 -46.69 79.36 17.22
N ASN A 170 -47.42 79.25 18.34
CA ASN A 170 -47.67 80.37 19.24
C ASN A 170 -46.45 80.68 20.11
N GLN A 171 -45.67 79.65 20.45
CA GLN A 171 -44.46 79.77 21.25
C GLN A 171 -43.17 79.87 20.43
N ASN A 172 -43.26 79.78 19.09
CA ASN A 172 -42.12 79.68 18.18
C ASN A 172 -41.15 78.55 18.58
N LEU A 173 -41.69 77.42 19.02
CA LEU A 173 -40.91 76.31 19.55
C LEU A 173 -41.03 75.10 18.61
N PHE A 174 -39.91 74.62 18.09
CA PHE A 174 -39.82 73.38 17.34
C PHE A 174 -38.75 72.49 17.95
N GLY A 175 -39.12 71.25 18.28
CA GLY A 175 -38.23 70.26 18.86
C GLY A 175 -38.50 68.89 18.24
N TYR A 176 -37.47 68.04 18.18
CA TYR A 176 -37.63 66.66 17.74
C TYR A 176 -36.69 65.72 18.49
N ASN A 177 -37.12 64.48 18.67
CA ASN A 177 -36.30 63.36 19.09
C ASN A 177 -36.12 62.42 17.90
N VAL A 178 -34.88 61.94 17.69
CA VAL A 178 -34.56 60.96 16.65
C VAL A 178 -34.38 59.59 17.29
N PHE A 179 -35.17 58.62 16.84
CA PHE A 179 -34.97 57.22 17.15
C PHE A 179 -34.14 56.62 16.02
N THR A 180 -33.07 55.91 16.36
CA THR A 180 -32.17 55.30 15.35
C THR A 180 -31.96 53.84 15.63
N ASN A 181 -31.92 53.06 14.55
CA ASN A 181 -31.59 51.65 14.62
C ASN A 181 -30.07 51.49 14.52
N THR A 182 -29.44 50.97 15.58
CA THR A 182 -27.98 50.81 15.68
C THR A 182 -27.42 49.65 14.85
N THR A 183 -28.28 48.81 14.27
CA THR A 183 -27.84 47.80 13.29
C THR A 183 -27.29 48.42 12.01
N ALA A 184 -27.63 49.68 11.74
CA ALA A 184 -27.10 50.48 10.64
C ALA A 184 -25.99 51.44 11.15
N PRO A 185 -24.70 51.27 10.74
CA PRO A 185 -23.55 51.98 11.32
C PRO A 185 -23.57 53.52 11.21
N HIS A 186 -24.39 54.08 10.32
CA HIS A 186 -24.47 55.52 10.05
C HIS A 186 -25.88 56.11 10.20
N SER A 187 -26.85 55.34 10.73
CA SER A 187 -28.25 55.75 10.80
C SER A 187 -28.43 57.06 11.59
N SER A 188 -27.76 57.21 12.74
CA SER A 188 -27.84 58.40 13.58
C SER A 188 -27.50 59.70 12.84
N ALA A 189 -26.40 59.71 12.11
CA ALA A 189 -25.97 60.87 11.33
C ALA A 189 -26.91 61.13 10.14
N ILE A 190 -27.38 60.08 9.47
CA ILE A 190 -28.26 60.17 8.28
C ILE A 190 -29.62 60.76 8.66
N PHE A 191 -30.34 60.16 9.62
CA PHE A 191 -31.68 60.60 9.96
C PHE A 191 -31.70 61.97 10.66
N LYS A 192 -30.65 62.30 11.41
CA LYS A 192 -30.49 63.67 11.91
C LYS A 192 -30.34 64.68 10.77
N ALA A 193 -29.49 64.40 9.78
CA ALA A 193 -29.28 65.29 8.64
C ALA A 193 -30.57 65.48 7.81
N LEU A 194 -31.36 64.42 7.62
CA LEU A 194 -32.65 64.50 6.92
C LEU A 194 -33.64 65.42 7.66
N MET A 195 -33.72 65.31 8.99
CA MET A 195 -34.59 66.18 9.79
C MET A 195 -34.10 67.62 9.81
N ASP A 196 -32.80 67.87 10.02
CA ASP A 196 -32.24 69.22 9.99
C ASP A 196 -32.48 69.92 8.64
N GLN A 197 -32.36 69.17 7.54
CA GLN A 197 -32.71 69.66 6.21
C GLN A 197 -34.18 70.05 6.11
N ALA A 198 -35.09 69.21 6.60
CA ALA A 198 -36.53 69.47 6.55
C ALA A 198 -36.91 70.73 7.35
N VAL A 199 -36.36 70.84 8.57
CA VAL A 199 -36.54 72.00 9.45
C VAL A 199 -36.00 73.27 8.80
N TYR A 200 -34.81 73.22 8.21
CA TYR A 200 -34.22 74.36 7.53
C TYR A 200 -35.07 74.83 6.35
N ARG A 201 -35.50 73.90 5.48
CA ARG A 201 -36.35 74.23 4.32
C ARG A 201 -37.68 74.85 4.74
N PHE A 202 -38.31 74.31 5.79
CA PHE A 202 -39.57 74.81 6.31
C PHE A 202 -39.47 76.26 6.80
N PHE A 203 -38.52 76.55 7.69
CA PHE A 203 -38.35 77.91 8.21
C PHE A 203 -37.81 78.89 7.17
N ALA A 204 -36.98 78.45 6.22
CA ALA A 204 -36.48 79.28 5.13
C ALA A 204 -37.60 79.65 4.13
N ALA A 205 -38.52 78.70 3.85
CA ALA A 205 -39.68 78.94 3.00
C ALA A 205 -40.73 79.87 3.64
N ASN A 206 -40.90 79.79 4.97
CA ASN A 206 -41.80 80.69 5.71
C ASN A 206 -41.26 82.12 5.92
N SER A 207 -39.94 82.32 5.79
CA SER A 207 -39.29 83.62 6.02
C SER A 207 -38.93 84.39 4.75
N SER A 208 -38.93 83.75 3.58
CA SER A 208 -38.58 84.37 2.30
C SER A 208 -39.56 83.98 1.20
N SER A 209 -39.98 84.94 0.36
CA SER A 209 -40.82 84.67 -0.82
C SER A 209 -40.06 84.01 -1.98
N ASP A 210 -38.83 83.54 -1.73
CA ASP A 210 -37.94 82.97 -2.72
C ASP A 210 -38.13 81.44 -2.76
N SER A 211 -38.69 80.94 -3.85
CA SER A 211 -38.99 79.51 -4.05
C SER A 211 -37.74 78.62 -4.09
N ALA A 212 -36.53 79.20 -4.13
CA ALA A 212 -35.28 78.47 -3.98
C ALA A 212 -35.03 77.96 -2.55
N ALA A 213 -35.60 78.62 -1.52
CA ALA A 213 -35.37 78.32 -0.11
C ALA A 213 -35.89 76.92 0.31
N SER A 214 -36.95 76.42 -0.33
CA SER A 214 -37.53 75.09 -0.08
C SER A 214 -36.76 73.94 -0.73
N THR A 215 -35.70 74.21 -1.51
CA THR A 215 -34.96 73.18 -2.29
C THR A 215 -33.53 72.92 -1.81
N VAL A 216 -33.12 73.52 -0.68
CA VAL A 216 -31.75 73.37 -0.14
C VAL A 216 -31.43 71.92 0.23
N ASN A 217 -30.33 71.36 -0.24
CA ASN A 217 -29.93 69.98 0.04
C ASN A 217 -28.72 69.92 0.98
N LEU A 218 -28.88 69.33 2.16
CA LEU A 218 -27.84 69.17 3.16
C LEU A 218 -27.07 67.86 2.89
N LYS A 219 -25.76 67.96 2.62
CA LYS A 219 -24.90 66.80 2.39
C LYS A 219 -23.99 66.54 3.59
N VAL A 220 -24.01 65.32 4.10
CA VAL A 220 -23.10 64.85 5.15
C VAL A 220 -22.25 63.72 4.59
N ASN A 221 -20.93 63.81 4.76
CA ASN A 221 -19.98 62.81 4.29
C ASN A 221 -19.12 62.31 5.45
N ASN A 222 -18.81 61.02 5.47
CA ASN A 222 -17.75 60.46 6.28
C ASN A 222 -16.47 60.39 5.43
N TYR A 223 -15.38 61.01 5.90
CA TYR A 223 -14.08 60.92 5.25
C TYR A 223 -12.99 60.65 6.31
N PRO A 224 -12.60 59.38 6.49
CA PRO A 224 -11.56 59.00 7.46
C PRO A 224 -10.20 59.62 7.12
N LEU A 225 -9.37 59.83 8.14
CA LEU A 225 -7.99 60.29 7.95
C LEU A 225 -7.12 59.15 7.37
N PRO A 226 -6.09 59.47 6.54
CA PRO A 226 -5.16 58.47 6.03
C PRO A 226 -4.41 57.71 7.12
N TYR A 227 -3.99 56.48 6.85
CA TYR A 227 -3.21 55.68 7.80
C TYR A 227 -1.82 56.29 8.07
N THR A 228 -1.42 56.34 9.33
CA THR A 228 -0.04 56.69 9.72
C THR A 228 0.92 55.56 9.38
N GLU A 229 2.22 55.86 9.23
CA GLU A 229 3.24 54.83 8.97
C GLU A 229 3.28 53.75 10.06
N ALA A 230 3.11 54.14 11.33
CA ALA A 230 2.98 53.18 12.43
C ALA A 230 1.77 52.25 12.28
N ALA A 231 0.62 52.77 11.84
CA ALA A 231 -0.56 51.95 11.57
C ALA A 231 -0.34 51.00 10.38
N LYS A 232 0.34 51.47 9.32
CA LYS A 232 0.70 50.64 8.17
C LYS A 232 1.66 49.51 8.55
N THR A 233 2.68 49.77 9.37
CA THR A 233 3.61 48.72 9.84
C THR A 233 2.89 47.65 10.65
N VAL A 234 2.00 48.02 11.58
CA VAL A 234 1.21 47.06 12.38
C VAL A 234 0.23 46.25 11.52
N LEU A 235 -0.34 46.84 10.47
CA LEU A 235 -1.18 46.10 9.53
C LEU A 235 -0.34 45.16 8.63
N ASN A 236 0.83 45.60 8.17
CA ASN A 236 1.76 44.82 7.35
C ASN A 236 2.45 43.69 8.14
N SER A 237 2.60 43.82 9.45
CA SER A 237 3.18 42.77 10.30
C SER A 237 2.26 41.53 10.37
N ASN A 238 0.93 41.70 10.32
CA ASN A 238 0.00 40.57 10.22
C ASN A 238 0.22 39.76 8.93
N SER A 239 0.51 40.46 7.83
CA SER A 239 0.86 39.81 6.58
C SER A 239 2.19 39.07 6.70
N SER A 240 3.21 39.72 7.25
CA SER A 240 4.54 39.13 7.44
C SER A 240 4.54 37.91 8.38
N PHE A 241 3.72 37.94 9.44
CA PHE A 241 3.46 36.80 10.33
C PHE A 241 2.90 35.60 9.55
N THR A 242 1.86 35.84 8.77
CA THR A 242 1.16 34.80 8.00
C THR A 242 2.09 34.20 6.94
N ALA A 243 2.95 35.01 6.33
CA ALA A 243 3.98 34.55 5.42
C ALA A 243 4.99 33.61 6.09
N ALA A 244 5.50 33.96 7.28
CA ALA A 244 6.42 33.11 8.04
C ALA A 244 5.81 31.73 8.36
N LEU A 245 4.50 31.71 8.67
CA LEU A 245 3.75 30.48 8.90
C LEU A 245 3.69 29.58 7.65
N PHE A 246 3.31 30.14 6.49
CA PHE A 246 3.26 29.37 5.24
C PHE A 246 4.63 28.82 4.82
N ILE A 247 5.68 29.61 5.01
CA ILE A 247 7.06 29.16 4.78
C ILE A 247 7.37 27.95 5.67
N CYS A 248 7.10 28.03 6.97
CA CYS A 248 7.39 26.92 7.88
C CYS A 248 6.60 25.66 7.57
N ILE A 249 5.31 25.79 7.25
CA ILE A 249 4.46 24.65 6.86
C ILE A 249 5.02 23.97 5.61
N ALA A 250 5.44 24.74 4.60
CA ALA A 250 5.99 24.18 3.37
C ALA A 250 7.27 23.35 3.61
N PHE A 251 8.15 23.80 4.52
CA PHE A 251 9.39 23.08 4.84
C PHE A 251 9.20 21.85 5.75
N THR A 252 8.00 21.58 6.28
CA THR A 252 7.72 20.32 7.02
C THR A 252 7.84 19.07 6.16
N PHE A 253 7.63 19.19 4.84
CA PHE A 253 7.61 18.06 3.90
C PHE A 253 9.01 17.63 3.45
N LEU A 254 10.01 18.50 3.56
CA LEU A 254 11.37 18.23 3.09
C LEU A 254 12.02 17.03 3.82
N PRO A 255 12.05 16.96 5.17
CA PRO A 255 12.59 15.81 5.91
C PRO A 255 11.96 14.47 5.51
N ALA A 256 10.66 14.46 5.17
CA ALA A 256 9.93 13.24 4.84
C ALA A 256 10.46 12.56 3.57
N SER A 257 10.96 13.34 2.62
CA SER A 257 11.56 12.79 1.39
C SER A 257 12.93 12.14 1.62
N ILE A 258 13.76 12.80 2.44
CA ILE A 258 15.12 12.37 2.77
C ILE A 258 15.07 11.05 3.57
N VAL A 259 14.17 11.00 4.57
CA VAL A 259 14.06 9.82 5.44
C VAL A 259 13.57 8.58 4.67
N VAL A 260 12.63 8.73 3.73
CA VAL A 260 12.08 7.62 2.94
C VAL A 260 13.17 6.91 2.14
N PHE A 261 14.03 7.67 1.47
CA PHE A 261 15.11 7.10 0.69
C PHE A 261 16.12 6.33 1.57
N LEU A 262 16.54 6.91 2.68
CA LEU A 262 17.50 6.28 3.59
C LEU A 262 16.93 5.04 4.28
N VAL A 263 15.65 5.05 4.64
CA VAL A 263 14.99 3.88 5.25
C VAL A 263 14.79 2.78 4.22
N LYS A 264 14.44 3.12 2.96
CA LYS A 264 14.34 2.13 1.87
C LYS A 264 15.66 1.39 1.64
N GLU A 265 16.81 2.08 1.69
CA GLU A 265 18.13 1.42 1.56
C GLU A 265 18.53 0.55 2.77
N LYS A 266 17.97 0.81 3.96
CA LYS A 266 18.23 0.07 5.20
C LYS A 266 17.20 -1.02 5.49
N GLN A 267 16.10 -1.08 4.74
CA GLN A 267 15.00 -1.99 5.01
C GLN A 267 15.45 -3.45 4.84
N ALA A 268 15.12 -4.31 5.81
CA ALA A 268 15.66 -5.67 5.89
C ALA A 268 15.36 -6.57 4.66
N ALA A 269 14.30 -6.27 3.91
CA ALA A 269 13.91 -7.01 2.71
C ALA A 269 14.86 -6.81 1.52
N HIS A 270 15.48 -5.62 1.40
CA HIS A 270 16.38 -5.29 0.28
C HIS A 270 17.81 -4.96 0.73
N ASN A 271 17.99 -4.42 1.94
CA ASN A 271 19.25 -4.07 2.60
C ASN A 271 20.37 -3.61 1.63
N SER A 272 20.03 -2.72 0.69
CA SER A 272 20.94 -2.28 -0.38
C SER A 272 22.11 -1.44 0.16
N LYS A 273 21.98 -0.85 1.35
CA LYS A 273 23.10 -0.25 2.08
C LYS A 273 24.15 -1.32 2.45
N HIS A 274 23.73 -2.46 3.00
CA HIS A 274 24.66 -3.55 3.32
C HIS A 274 25.35 -4.06 2.05
N GLN A 275 24.61 -4.23 0.95
CA GLN A 275 25.19 -4.64 -0.32
C GLN A 275 26.27 -3.67 -0.83
N GLN A 276 26.04 -2.35 -0.70
CA GLN A 276 27.05 -1.32 -1.01
C GLN A 276 28.29 -1.44 -0.12
N LEU A 277 28.10 -1.66 1.19
CA LEU A 277 29.20 -1.80 2.16
C LEU A 277 30.03 -3.07 1.92
N VAL A 278 29.38 -4.23 1.72
CA VAL A 278 30.03 -5.50 1.37
C VAL A 278 30.81 -5.37 0.08
N SER A 279 30.30 -4.61 -0.90
CA SER A 279 31.03 -4.36 -2.14
C SER A 279 32.27 -3.48 -1.98
N GLY A 280 32.43 -2.80 -0.83
CA GLY A 280 33.63 -2.04 -0.48
C GLY A 280 33.43 -0.53 -0.31
N VAL A 281 32.19 -0.01 -0.32
CA VAL A 281 31.93 1.42 -0.11
C VAL A 281 32.46 1.90 1.24
N SER A 282 33.18 3.02 1.23
CA SER A 282 33.58 3.70 2.47
C SER A 282 32.41 4.46 3.11
N LEU A 283 32.28 4.34 4.44
CA LEU A 283 31.22 4.97 5.22
C LEU A 283 31.19 6.51 5.08
N PRO A 284 32.36 7.21 5.09
CA PRO A 284 32.36 8.66 4.87
C PRO A 284 31.87 9.05 3.47
N ALA A 285 32.20 8.29 2.42
CA ALA A 285 31.71 8.58 1.06
C ALA A 285 30.19 8.36 0.96
N PHE A 286 29.67 7.32 1.63
CA PHE A 286 28.24 7.09 1.72
C PHE A 286 27.48 8.28 2.31
N TRP A 287 27.87 8.75 3.49
CA TRP A 287 27.18 9.86 4.13
C TRP A 287 27.40 11.20 3.42
N LEU A 288 28.62 11.47 2.96
CA LEU A 288 28.92 12.71 2.24
C LEU A 288 28.17 12.80 0.90
N SER A 289 28.05 11.69 0.16
CA SER A 289 27.28 11.66 -1.10
C SER A 289 25.79 11.95 -0.87
N ASN A 290 25.19 11.36 0.18
CA ASN A 290 23.81 11.64 0.54
C ASN A 290 23.64 13.09 0.98
N TYR A 291 24.55 13.62 1.80
CA TYR A 291 24.51 14.99 2.28
C TYR A 291 24.60 16.02 1.15
N ILE A 292 25.58 15.87 0.26
CA ILE A 292 25.71 16.77 -0.91
C ILE A 292 24.43 16.73 -1.76
N TRP A 293 23.90 15.54 -2.03
CA TRP A 293 22.69 15.39 -2.84
C TRP A 293 21.46 16.02 -2.17
N ASP A 294 21.25 15.73 -0.88
CA ASP A 294 20.09 16.22 -0.13
C ASP A 294 20.14 17.74 0.04
N PHE A 295 21.33 18.31 0.23
CA PHE A 295 21.53 19.75 0.29
C PHE A 295 21.25 20.42 -1.06
N ILE A 296 21.69 19.83 -2.19
CA ILE A 296 21.35 20.33 -3.53
C ILE A 296 19.83 20.31 -3.75
N MET A 297 19.17 19.22 -3.37
CA MET A 297 17.71 19.09 -3.49
C MET A 297 16.96 20.08 -2.59
N TYR A 298 17.50 20.41 -1.41
CA TYR A 298 16.99 21.46 -0.53
C TYR A 298 17.23 22.88 -1.11
N ALA A 299 18.39 23.11 -1.73
CA ALA A 299 18.76 24.43 -2.23
C ALA A 299 17.74 24.97 -3.24
N ILE A 300 17.08 24.10 -4.01
CA ILE A 300 16.03 24.48 -4.96
C ILE A 300 14.84 25.17 -4.26
N PRO A 301 14.06 24.51 -3.37
CA PRO A 301 12.97 25.16 -2.65
C PRO A 301 13.45 26.28 -1.72
N GLY A 302 14.67 26.20 -1.15
CA GLY A 302 15.26 27.28 -0.36
C GLY A 302 15.47 28.57 -1.16
N MET A 303 16.10 28.48 -2.34
CA MET A 303 16.29 29.62 -3.24
C MET A 303 14.96 30.15 -3.78
N CYS A 304 14.03 29.27 -4.14
CA CYS A 304 12.69 29.68 -4.56
C CYS A 304 11.94 30.42 -3.44
N ALA A 305 12.05 29.97 -2.18
CA ALA A 305 11.45 30.66 -1.04
C ALA A 305 12.02 32.07 -0.88
N LEU A 306 13.35 32.25 -0.96
CA LEU A 306 14.01 33.56 -0.92
C LEU A 306 13.55 34.48 -2.07
N ILE A 307 13.46 33.94 -3.29
CA ILE A 307 12.96 34.67 -4.46
C ILE A 307 11.48 35.07 -4.26
N LEU A 308 10.64 34.19 -3.73
CA LEU A 308 9.23 34.49 -3.46
C LEU A 308 9.08 35.54 -2.36
N ILE A 309 9.85 35.46 -1.27
CA ILE A 309 9.88 36.49 -0.22
C ILE A 309 10.20 37.87 -0.82
N PHE A 310 11.18 37.91 -1.75
CA PHE A 310 11.56 39.13 -2.45
C PHE A 310 10.47 39.63 -3.42
N ILE A 311 9.92 38.76 -4.28
CA ILE A 311 8.89 39.12 -5.27
C ILE A 311 7.59 39.60 -4.62
N PHE A 312 7.19 38.99 -3.51
CA PHE A 312 5.98 39.37 -2.78
C PHE A 312 6.18 40.62 -1.90
N ASN A 313 7.39 41.17 -1.84
CA ASN A 313 7.79 42.34 -1.07
C ASN A 313 7.35 42.28 0.41
N ILE A 314 7.82 41.25 1.13
CA ILE A 314 7.52 41.12 2.56
C ILE A 314 8.45 42.06 3.33
N THR A 315 8.02 43.30 3.54
CA THR A 315 8.76 44.44 4.11
C THR A 315 9.62 44.06 5.34
N ALA A 316 9.04 43.37 6.33
CA ALA A 316 9.75 42.99 7.56
C ALA A 316 10.89 41.95 7.36
N LEU A 317 10.90 41.23 6.23
CA LEU A 317 11.90 40.20 5.90
C LEU A 317 12.88 40.66 4.82
N THR A 318 12.47 41.56 3.92
CA THR A 318 13.32 42.12 2.85
C THR A 318 14.03 43.40 3.26
N GLY A 319 13.45 44.18 4.19
CA GLY A 319 13.92 45.51 4.53
C GLY A 319 13.73 46.53 3.40
N GLN A 320 12.94 46.21 2.36
CA GLN A 320 12.54 47.16 1.32
C GLN A 320 11.38 48.02 1.84
N ASP A 321 11.43 49.32 1.60
CA ASP A 321 10.40 50.29 2.05
C ASP A 321 10.15 50.25 3.58
N CYS A 322 11.20 49.94 4.35
CA CYS A 322 11.15 49.82 5.81
C CYS A 322 12.16 50.76 6.47
N GLU A 323 11.69 51.84 7.10
CA GLU A 323 12.56 52.81 7.80
C GLU A 323 13.10 52.28 9.14
N SER A 324 12.37 51.34 9.76
CA SER A 324 12.71 50.66 11.02
C SER A 324 13.66 49.46 10.86
N CYS A 325 13.94 49.04 9.63
CA CYS A 325 14.74 47.85 9.34
C CYS A 325 16.24 48.17 9.21
N SER A 326 17.09 47.22 9.62
CA SER A 326 18.53 47.30 9.40
C SER A 326 18.89 46.94 7.94
N SER A 327 20.00 47.48 7.41
CA SER A 327 20.56 47.09 6.11
C SER A 327 20.97 45.61 6.03
N ALA A 328 21.13 44.96 7.19
CA ALA A 328 21.46 43.54 7.32
C ALA A 328 20.24 42.59 7.29
N THR A 329 19.02 43.11 7.14
CA THR A 329 17.75 42.34 7.24
C THR A 329 17.66 41.18 6.24
N PHE A 330 17.76 41.45 4.94
CA PHE A 330 17.69 40.36 3.95
C PHE A 330 18.92 39.42 4.00
N PRO A 331 20.17 39.92 4.16
CA PRO A 331 21.32 39.06 4.40
C PRO A 331 21.18 38.08 5.57
N SER A 332 20.55 38.46 6.68
CA SER A 332 20.33 37.55 7.82
C SER A 332 19.32 36.46 7.48
N VAL A 333 18.26 36.78 6.71
CA VAL A 333 17.30 35.78 6.18
C VAL A 333 17.98 34.80 5.21
N ILE A 334 18.86 35.27 4.32
CA ILE A 334 19.63 34.38 3.43
C ILE A 334 20.49 33.41 4.26
N LEU A 335 21.20 33.93 5.27
CA LEU A 335 22.03 33.10 6.15
C LEU A 335 21.19 32.08 6.92
N LEU A 336 20.01 32.47 7.41
CA LEU A 336 19.07 31.59 8.11
C LEU A 336 18.69 30.38 7.24
N PHE A 337 18.33 30.59 5.98
CA PHE A 337 17.99 29.50 5.06
C PHE A 337 19.20 28.59 4.78
N ILE A 338 20.39 29.17 4.55
CA ILE A 338 21.61 28.36 4.34
C ILE A 338 21.88 27.45 5.55
N LEU A 339 21.87 28.01 6.76
CA LEU A 339 22.12 27.25 7.99
C LEU A 339 21.00 26.24 8.28
N PHE A 340 19.74 26.58 7.98
CA PHE A 340 18.61 25.65 8.09
C PHE A 340 18.81 24.42 7.21
N GLY A 341 19.18 24.60 5.94
CA GLY A 341 19.51 23.50 5.02
C GLY A 341 20.62 22.60 5.56
N LEU A 342 21.69 23.21 6.07
CA LEU A 342 22.83 22.48 6.63
C LEU A 342 22.43 21.65 7.86
N ALA A 343 21.45 22.10 8.66
CA ALA A 343 21.00 21.46 9.89
C ALA A 343 19.86 20.44 9.70
N ILE A 344 18.91 20.71 8.80
CA ILE A 344 17.71 19.87 8.63
C ILE A 344 18.01 18.50 8.01
N CYS A 345 18.98 18.44 7.09
CA CYS A 345 19.42 17.18 6.49
C CYS A 345 19.99 16.20 7.54
N PRO A 346 20.99 16.56 8.37
CA PRO A 346 21.56 15.65 9.36
C PRO A 346 20.60 15.36 10.52
N PHE A 347 19.72 16.31 10.89
CA PHE A 347 18.62 16.04 11.81
C PHE A 347 17.75 14.87 11.30
N THR A 348 17.41 14.90 10.00
CA THR A 348 16.63 13.84 9.36
C THR A 348 17.38 12.50 9.29
N TYR A 349 18.71 12.53 9.16
CA TYR A 349 19.54 11.32 9.21
C TYR A 349 19.46 10.62 10.55
N CYS A 350 19.43 11.38 11.65
CA CYS A 350 19.21 10.84 12.98
C CYS A 350 17.83 10.17 13.10
N LEU A 351 16.78 10.81 12.59
CA LEU A 351 15.42 10.23 12.56
C LEU A 351 15.36 8.91 11.77
N SER A 352 16.15 8.77 10.69
CA SER A 352 16.16 7.56 9.86
C SER A 352 16.51 6.28 10.64
N PHE A 353 17.16 6.38 11.79
CA PHE A 353 17.51 5.21 12.62
C PHE A 353 16.37 4.73 13.54
N LEU A 354 15.31 5.52 13.69
CA LEU A 354 14.14 5.18 14.51
C LEU A 354 13.13 4.31 13.74
N PHE A 355 13.23 4.27 12.40
CA PHE A 355 12.26 3.61 11.54
C PHE A 355 12.83 2.36 10.85
N ARG A 356 11.97 1.37 10.63
CA ARG A 356 12.28 0.14 9.87
C ARG A 356 11.58 0.06 8.52
N GLU A 357 10.45 0.75 8.36
CA GLU A 357 9.62 0.76 7.17
C GLU A 357 9.53 2.19 6.61
N HIS A 358 9.65 2.33 5.29
CA HIS A 358 9.74 3.64 4.65
C HIS A 358 8.41 4.42 4.66
N ALA A 359 7.26 3.74 4.55
CA ALA A 359 5.94 4.38 4.59
C ALA A 359 5.64 5.00 5.97
N SER A 360 5.92 4.29 7.07
CA SER A 360 5.77 4.84 8.41
C SER A 360 6.76 5.97 8.68
N ALA A 361 8.01 5.84 8.21
CA ALA A 361 9.01 6.90 8.32
C ALA A 361 8.53 8.22 7.69
N GLN A 362 7.86 8.15 6.53
CA GLN A 362 7.31 9.33 5.87
C GLN A 362 6.27 10.04 6.75
N THR A 363 5.20 9.34 7.11
CA THR A 363 4.06 9.92 7.83
C THR A 363 4.47 10.49 9.18
N TYR A 364 5.22 9.72 9.99
CA TYR A 364 5.62 10.18 11.31
C TYR A 364 6.63 11.32 11.26
N THR A 365 7.50 11.39 10.23
CA THR A 365 8.44 12.50 10.09
C THR A 365 7.74 13.81 9.74
N ILE A 366 6.69 13.77 8.91
CA ILE A 366 5.86 14.97 8.62
C ILE A 366 5.18 15.45 9.90
N VAL A 367 4.48 14.56 10.60
CA VAL A 367 3.75 14.90 11.83
C VAL A 367 4.71 15.42 12.91
N LEU A 368 5.85 14.76 13.11
CA LEU A 368 6.84 15.19 14.09
C LEU A 368 7.34 16.60 13.77
N ASN A 369 7.80 16.86 12.54
CA ASN A 369 8.30 18.19 12.15
C ASN A 369 7.21 19.26 12.21
N PHE A 370 5.96 18.95 11.87
CA PHE A 370 4.84 19.87 12.04
C PHE A 370 4.63 20.25 13.52
N MET A 371 4.65 19.26 14.42
CA MET A 371 4.49 19.50 15.85
C MET A 371 5.67 20.28 16.44
N ILE A 372 6.90 19.81 16.25
CA ILE A 372 8.09 20.42 16.86
C ILE A 372 8.58 21.68 16.13
N GLY A 373 8.05 21.97 14.95
CA GLY A 373 8.37 23.17 14.17
C GLY A 373 7.26 24.20 14.26
N VAL A 374 6.13 23.92 13.60
CA VAL A 374 5.03 24.88 13.42
C VAL A 374 4.24 25.11 14.70
N VAL A 375 3.81 24.06 15.39
CA VAL A 375 2.98 24.20 16.60
C VAL A 375 3.77 24.86 17.74
N LEU A 376 5.02 24.43 17.95
CA LEU A 376 5.89 25.06 18.94
C LEU A 376 6.23 26.52 18.59
N MET A 377 6.42 26.86 17.31
CA MET A 377 6.58 28.25 16.87
C MET A 377 5.36 29.10 17.24
N ILE A 378 4.14 28.63 16.95
CA ILE A 378 2.91 29.35 17.31
C ILE A 378 2.77 29.49 18.83
N THR A 379 3.13 28.45 19.57
CA THR A 379 3.08 28.47 21.04
C THR A 379 4.08 29.48 21.59
N SER A 380 5.31 29.48 21.07
CA SER A 380 6.36 30.46 21.41
C SER A 380 5.88 31.89 21.18
N PHE A 381 5.24 32.15 20.04
CA PHE A 381 4.66 33.46 19.73
C PHE A 381 3.61 33.90 20.73
N ILE A 382 2.63 33.03 21.02
CA ILE A 382 1.55 33.35 21.94
C ILE A 382 2.11 33.64 23.34
N LEU A 383 3.13 32.91 23.78
CA LEU A 383 3.76 33.13 25.08
C LEU A 383 4.56 34.44 25.14
N ASP A 384 5.10 34.93 24.02
CA ASP A 384 5.77 36.23 23.95
C ASP A 384 4.78 37.41 23.99
N LEU A 385 3.52 37.20 23.56
CA LEU A 385 2.48 38.25 23.60
C LEU A 385 2.06 38.64 25.03
N PHE A 386 2.20 37.74 26.01
CA PHE A 386 1.82 38.00 27.39
C PHE A 386 3.06 38.20 28.27
N GLY A 387 3.16 39.36 28.91
CA GLY A 387 4.32 39.72 29.75
C GLY A 387 4.59 38.73 30.90
N SER A 388 3.55 38.09 31.46
CA SER A 388 3.69 37.09 32.55
C SER A 388 4.32 35.77 32.10
N THR A 389 4.31 35.45 30.80
CA THR A 389 4.80 34.18 30.26
C THR A 389 6.14 34.29 29.52
N LYS A 390 6.64 35.51 29.31
CA LYS A 390 7.88 35.79 28.55
C LYS A 390 9.11 35.09 29.13
N ASP A 391 9.27 35.11 30.46
CA ASP A 391 10.39 34.46 31.15
C ASP A 391 10.35 32.94 30.98
N VAL A 392 9.16 32.33 31.06
CA VAL A 392 8.97 30.89 30.84
C VAL A 392 9.29 30.52 29.39
N ASN A 393 8.85 31.33 28.43
CA ASN A 393 9.12 31.11 27.02
C ASN A 393 10.62 31.14 26.70
N SER A 394 11.39 32.03 27.33
CA SER A 394 12.84 32.12 27.16
C SER A 394 13.54 30.79 27.49
N VAL A 395 13.08 30.10 28.53
CA VAL A 395 13.59 28.78 28.94
C VAL A 395 13.12 27.68 27.99
N LEU A 396 11.86 27.71 27.54
CA LEU A 396 11.32 26.73 26.59
C LEU A 396 12.02 26.80 25.22
N LYS A 397 12.29 28.02 24.72
CA LYS A 397 13.04 28.26 23.49
C LYS A 397 14.40 27.55 23.52
N PHE A 398 15.09 27.48 24.65
CA PHE A 398 16.37 26.74 24.76
C PHE A 398 16.24 25.28 24.30
N PHE A 399 15.16 24.59 24.69
CA PHE A 399 14.92 23.19 24.30
C PHE A 399 14.35 23.09 22.88
N TRP A 400 13.47 24.01 22.49
CA TRP A 400 12.83 23.96 21.18
C TRP A 400 13.81 24.27 20.03
N ARG A 401 14.87 25.06 20.29
CA ARG A 401 15.96 25.33 19.34
C ARG A 401 16.77 24.09 18.91
N PHE A 402 16.58 22.92 19.52
CA PHE A 402 17.10 21.67 18.95
C PHE A 402 16.39 21.26 17.65
N SER A 403 15.16 21.73 17.41
CA SER A 403 14.44 21.53 16.15
C SER A 403 14.89 22.56 15.11
N PRO A 404 15.51 22.16 13.98
CA PRO A 404 15.91 23.11 12.94
C PRO A 404 14.72 23.88 12.35
N LEU A 405 13.55 23.24 12.25
CA LEU A 405 12.35 23.87 11.71
C LEU A 405 11.74 24.89 12.68
N PHE A 406 11.85 24.65 14.00
CA PHE A 406 11.50 25.66 15.00
C PHE A 406 12.39 26.89 14.87
N ASN A 407 13.71 26.72 14.71
CA ASN A 407 14.63 27.85 14.54
C ASN A 407 14.28 28.69 13.31
N LEU A 408 13.96 28.06 12.16
CA LEU A 408 13.53 28.78 10.96
C LEU A 408 12.30 29.65 11.26
N GLY A 409 11.26 29.07 11.85
CA GLY A 409 10.02 29.78 12.13
C GLY A 409 10.13 30.85 13.20
N ASN A 410 10.76 30.51 14.34
CA ASN A 410 10.95 31.45 15.43
C ASN A 410 11.84 32.63 15.01
N ALA A 411 12.88 32.42 14.19
CA ALA A 411 13.74 33.49 13.68
C ALA A 411 12.98 34.44 12.75
N LEU A 412 12.22 33.91 11.78
CA LEU A 412 11.39 34.74 10.89
C LEU A 412 10.36 35.55 11.68
N LEU A 413 9.76 34.94 12.70
CA LEU A 413 8.75 35.59 13.52
C LEU A 413 9.32 36.62 14.50
N SER A 414 10.49 36.34 15.07
CA SER A 414 11.21 37.29 15.94
C SER A 414 11.67 38.51 15.14
N MET A 415 11.96 38.34 13.84
CA MET A 415 12.21 39.46 12.92
C MET A 415 10.97 40.34 12.71
N VAL A 416 9.80 39.73 12.50
CA VAL A 416 8.53 40.45 12.31
C VAL A 416 8.13 41.21 13.57
N THR A 417 8.30 40.59 14.74
CA THR A 417 7.97 41.23 16.03
C THR A 417 8.94 42.36 16.38
N ALA A 418 10.24 42.19 16.11
CA ALA A 418 11.24 43.24 16.33
C ALA A 418 10.96 44.50 15.49
N ASP A 419 10.45 44.34 14.26
CA ASP A 419 10.03 45.48 13.43
C ASP A 419 8.87 46.26 14.05
N VAL A 420 7.85 45.56 14.58
CA VAL A 420 6.72 46.17 15.29
C VAL A 420 7.18 46.88 16.57
N ASP A 421 8.04 46.23 17.36
CA ASP A 421 8.55 46.78 18.62
C ASP A 421 9.39 48.04 18.38
N ASN A 422 10.21 48.05 17.32
CA ASN A 422 11.02 49.21 16.93
C ASN A 422 10.13 50.41 16.56
N VAL A 423 8.96 50.19 15.98
CA VAL A 423 8.03 51.26 15.57
C VAL A 423 7.13 51.73 16.72
N GLN A 424 6.70 50.84 17.62
CA GLN A 424 5.79 51.19 18.72
C GLN A 424 6.50 51.73 19.97
N TYR A 425 7.72 51.27 20.28
CA TYR A 425 8.32 51.48 21.59
C TYR A 425 9.76 52.03 21.59
N SER A 426 10.47 52.04 20.46
CA SER A 426 11.89 52.43 20.45
C SER A 426 12.10 53.91 20.10
N GLU A 427 12.66 54.69 21.04
CA GLU A 427 13.22 56.03 20.78
C GLU A 427 14.68 55.97 20.25
N ALA A 428 15.30 54.79 20.28
CA ALA A 428 16.75 54.60 20.10
C ALA A 428 17.10 53.62 18.96
N GLY A 429 16.76 53.99 17.73
CA GLY A 429 17.34 53.39 16.51
C GLY A 429 17.03 51.90 16.25
N THR A 430 17.50 51.40 15.11
CA THR A 430 17.21 50.06 14.59
C THR A 430 18.02 48.96 15.31
N THR A 431 17.35 47.90 15.75
CA THR A 431 18.01 46.74 16.36
C THR A 431 18.66 45.85 15.30
N SER A 432 19.85 45.31 15.59
CA SER A 432 20.55 44.45 14.63
C SER A 432 19.86 43.08 14.52
N PRO A 433 19.61 42.55 13.31
CA PRO A 433 19.02 41.22 13.12
C PRO A 433 19.85 40.09 13.73
N PHE A 434 21.17 40.28 13.85
CA PHE A 434 22.08 39.29 14.44
C PHE A 434 22.13 39.32 15.98
N SER A 435 21.37 40.22 16.61
CA SER A 435 21.26 40.26 18.07
C SER A 435 20.59 38.99 18.61
N GLY A 436 20.94 38.62 19.83
CA GLY A 436 20.32 37.47 20.51
C GLY A 436 18.82 37.65 20.74
N ASP A 437 18.35 38.90 20.82
CA ASP A 437 16.94 39.24 21.04
C ASP A 437 16.10 39.11 19.76
N VAL A 438 16.72 39.03 18.57
CA VAL A 438 16.05 38.86 17.28
C VAL A 438 16.22 37.44 16.73
N MET A 439 17.34 37.11 16.05
CA MET A 439 17.58 35.75 15.53
C MET A 439 18.99 35.19 15.77
N GLY A 440 19.84 35.90 16.51
CA GLY A 440 21.23 35.51 16.72
C GLY A 440 21.39 34.13 17.38
N PHE A 441 20.54 33.80 18.36
CA PHE A 441 20.58 32.48 19.00
C PHE A 441 20.10 31.37 18.06
N GLU A 442 19.07 31.60 17.26
CA GLU A 442 18.54 30.65 16.28
C GLU A 442 19.59 30.29 15.23
N LEU A 443 20.32 31.29 14.72
CA LEU A 443 21.44 31.08 13.78
C LEU A 443 22.57 30.26 14.41
N LEU A 444 22.96 30.59 15.66
CA LEU A 444 23.98 29.85 16.40
C LEU A 444 23.58 28.38 16.60
N TYR A 445 22.34 28.12 17.02
CA TYR A 445 21.84 26.76 17.21
C TYR A 445 21.79 25.98 15.90
N LEU A 446 21.38 26.59 14.78
CA LEU A 446 21.41 25.91 13.48
C LEU A 446 22.83 25.50 13.08
N ALA A 447 23.83 26.38 13.28
CA ALA A 447 25.23 26.05 13.00
C ALA A 447 25.75 24.90 13.89
N LEU A 448 25.45 24.94 15.20
CA LEU A 448 25.87 23.91 16.16
C LEU A 448 25.17 22.57 15.91
N THR A 449 23.86 22.59 15.66
CA THR A 449 23.06 21.38 15.42
C THR A 449 23.37 20.73 14.08
N ALA A 450 23.77 21.50 13.05
CA ALA A 450 24.24 20.93 11.78
C ALA A 450 25.45 20.00 11.99
N VAL A 451 26.46 20.45 12.75
CA VAL A 451 27.62 19.63 13.09
C VAL A 451 27.22 18.52 14.06
N GLY A 452 26.49 18.84 15.11
CA GLY A 452 26.09 17.90 16.16
C GLY A 452 25.28 16.71 15.63
N TYR A 453 24.25 16.95 14.82
CA TYR A 453 23.45 15.88 14.23
C TYR A 453 24.23 15.06 13.20
N MET A 454 25.12 15.69 12.43
CA MET A 454 25.94 14.94 11.47
C MET A 454 26.92 14.01 12.20
N SER A 455 27.59 14.52 13.23
CA SER A 455 28.46 13.71 14.09
C SER A 455 27.68 12.59 14.80
N LEU A 456 26.47 12.86 15.28
CA LEU A 456 25.61 11.85 15.91
C LEU A 456 25.18 10.76 14.92
N ALA A 457 24.74 11.13 13.71
CA ALA A 457 24.35 10.17 12.68
C ALA A 457 25.52 9.26 12.27
N LEU A 458 26.72 9.84 12.09
CA LEU A 458 27.95 9.10 11.81
C LEU A 458 28.34 8.18 12.98
N TYR A 459 28.25 8.67 14.21
CA TYR A 459 28.55 7.89 15.41
C TYR A 459 27.62 6.69 15.56
N ILE A 460 26.30 6.89 15.45
CA ILE A 460 25.30 5.81 15.53
C ILE A 460 25.58 4.75 14.45
N ASP A 461 25.89 5.17 13.23
CA ASP A 461 26.13 4.25 12.12
C ASP A 461 27.46 3.49 12.27
N TYR A 462 28.52 4.18 12.71
CA TYR A 462 29.80 3.56 13.01
C TYR A 462 29.65 2.55 14.15
N ALA A 463 28.97 2.92 15.23
CA ALA A 463 28.71 2.05 16.36
C ALA A 463 27.90 0.81 15.98
N LYS A 464 26.91 0.93 15.08
CA LYS A 464 26.14 -0.22 14.59
C LYS A 464 26.90 -1.10 13.60
N THR A 465 27.74 -0.51 12.74
CA THR A 465 28.49 -1.23 11.70
C THR A 465 29.71 -1.94 12.29
N PHE A 466 30.40 -1.31 13.23
CA PHE A 466 31.66 -1.78 13.83
C PHE A 466 31.55 -2.03 15.34
N ALA A 467 30.36 -2.40 15.84
CA ALA A 467 30.20 -2.73 17.26
C ALA A 467 31.27 -3.75 17.67
N LYS A 468 31.98 -3.50 18.78
CA LYS A 468 32.85 -4.53 19.36
C LYS A 468 31.97 -5.37 20.29
N THR A 469 32.04 -6.69 20.15
CA THR A 469 31.44 -7.60 21.12
C THR A 469 32.02 -7.26 22.49
N LYS A 470 31.17 -6.84 23.43
CA LYS A 470 31.54 -6.89 24.85
C LYS A 470 31.58 -8.37 25.20
N ASP A 471 32.78 -8.86 25.54
CA ASP A 471 32.98 -10.16 26.17
C ASP A 471 32.30 -10.18 27.55
N ASN A 472 30.98 -10.20 27.58
CA ASN A 472 30.27 -10.75 28.72
C ASN A 472 30.29 -12.25 28.55
N VAL A 473 31.41 -12.83 28.98
CA VAL A 473 31.58 -14.25 29.28
C VAL A 473 30.59 -14.59 30.40
N GLN A 474 29.32 -14.82 30.05
CA GLN A 474 28.48 -15.66 30.86
C GLN A 474 28.83 -17.09 30.46
N ASN A 475 29.55 -17.74 31.37
CA ASN A 475 29.83 -19.18 31.39
C ASN A 475 28.53 -19.95 31.11
N ASP A 476 28.30 -20.30 29.86
CA ASP A 476 27.23 -21.19 29.44
C ASP A 476 27.84 -22.40 28.70
N ASP A 477 29.02 -22.82 29.18
CA ASP A 477 29.78 -24.01 28.72
C ASP A 477 29.10 -25.34 29.11
N ASN A 478 27.90 -25.31 29.69
CA ASN A 478 27.18 -26.53 30.11
C ASN A 478 25.71 -26.50 29.68
N PHE A 479 25.48 -26.62 28.38
CA PHE A 479 24.25 -27.26 27.89
C PHE A 479 24.62 -28.53 27.15
N GLY A 480 24.69 -29.61 27.95
CA GLY A 480 24.73 -30.98 27.47
C GLY A 480 23.46 -31.29 26.68
N GLU A 481 23.58 -31.29 25.36
CA GLU A 481 22.74 -32.10 24.50
C GLU A 481 23.64 -33.23 23.99
N ASN A 482 23.36 -34.47 24.42
CA ASN A 482 23.96 -35.69 23.87
C ASN A 482 23.50 -35.86 22.42
N HIS A 483 24.08 -35.10 21.50
CA HIS A 483 23.98 -35.34 20.07
C HIS A 483 25.27 -35.98 19.59
N GLU A 484 25.19 -37.17 19.01
CA GLU A 484 26.30 -37.78 18.28
C GLU A 484 26.77 -36.80 17.19
N ILE A 485 27.96 -36.25 17.36
CA ILE A 485 28.64 -35.46 16.34
C ILE A 485 29.26 -36.45 15.37
N ASP A 486 28.95 -36.29 14.08
CA ASP A 486 29.56 -37.14 13.05
C ASP A 486 31.09 -36.99 13.04
N GLU A 487 31.80 -38.10 12.87
CA GLU A 487 33.25 -38.14 12.89
C GLU A 487 33.89 -37.20 11.85
N ASP A 488 33.26 -36.95 10.70
CA ASP A 488 33.81 -36.03 9.69
C ASP A 488 33.76 -34.58 10.15
N VAL A 489 32.69 -34.21 10.87
CA VAL A 489 32.53 -32.87 11.44
C VAL A 489 33.49 -32.66 12.61
N ALA A 490 33.64 -33.66 13.49
CA ALA A 490 34.59 -33.61 14.61
C ALA A 490 36.04 -33.50 14.13
N ARG A 491 36.44 -34.34 13.15
CA ARG A 491 37.80 -34.29 12.57
C ARG A 491 38.10 -32.96 11.88
N GLU A 492 37.13 -32.39 11.16
CA GLU A 492 37.30 -31.08 10.54
C GLU A 492 37.40 -29.97 11.60
N ALA A 493 36.57 -30.00 12.64
CA ALA A 493 36.65 -29.03 13.74
C ALA A 493 38.01 -29.08 14.46
N GLU A 494 38.54 -30.29 14.72
CA GLU A 494 39.89 -30.46 15.26
C GLU A 494 40.97 -29.94 14.30
N ARG A 495 40.84 -30.20 12.99
CA ARG A 495 41.78 -29.72 11.97
C ARG A 495 41.87 -28.20 11.97
N VAL A 496 40.73 -27.52 12.07
CA VAL A 496 40.65 -26.05 12.07
C VAL A 496 41.08 -25.44 13.40
N ALA A 497 40.86 -26.14 14.52
CA ALA A 497 41.22 -25.68 15.86
C ALA A 497 42.74 -25.74 16.16
N ARG A 498 43.53 -26.52 15.40
CA ARG A 498 44.99 -26.57 15.56
C ARG A 498 45.62 -25.22 15.23
N ALA A 499 46.24 -24.59 16.23
CA ALA A 499 46.77 -23.22 16.19
C ALA A 499 47.97 -22.97 15.23
N ARG A 500 48.43 -24.01 14.51
CA ARG A 500 49.43 -23.98 13.43
C ARG A 500 49.19 -25.16 12.47
N GLY A 501 48.04 -25.20 11.82
CA GLY A 501 47.63 -26.31 10.94
C GLY A 501 47.60 -25.95 9.46
N ASP A 502 47.46 -26.96 8.60
CA ASP A 502 47.27 -26.86 7.13
C ASP A 502 46.17 -25.86 6.67
N ALA A 503 45.31 -25.40 7.60
CA ALA A 503 44.17 -24.51 7.33
C ALA A 503 44.50 -23.00 7.34
N ASP A 504 45.70 -22.57 7.76
CA ASP A 504 46.02 -21.13 7.86
C ASP A 504 46.20 -20.42 6.50
N GLY A 505 46.36 -21.19 5.41
CA GLY A 505 46.38 -20.70 4.03
C GLY A 505 45.03 -20.77 3.29
N GLU A 506 43.96 -21.20 3.97
CA GLU A 506 42.65 -21.41 3.35
C GLU A 506 41.91 -20.09 3.08
N ALA A 507 41.07 -20.09 2.03
CA ALA A 507 40.34 -18.90 1.59
C ALA A 507 39.23 -18.51 2.59
N VAL A 508 38.57 -19.51 3.17
CA VAL A 508 37.53 -19.35 4.18
C VAL A 508 37.86 -20.29 5.34
N LYS A 509 37.95 -19.77 6.56
CA LYS A 509 38.17 -20.57 7.78
C LYS A 509 37.23 -20.07 8.87
N LEU A 510 36.47 -20.98 9.47
CA LEU A 510 35.52 -20.74 10.55
C LEU A 510 35.96 -21.52 11.79
N ALA A 511 36.13 -20.84 12.92
CA ALA A 511 36.56 -21.47 14.17
C ALA A 511 35.57 -21.13 15.29
N GLY A 512 34.75 -22.12 15.67
CA GLY A 512 33.84 -21.99 16.79
C GLY A 512 32.70 -20.99 16.59
N LEU A 513 32.32 -20.68 15.34
CA LEU A 513 31.40 -19.57 15.07
C LEU A 513 30.01 -19.83 15.67
N ARG A 514 29.51 -18.88 16.47
CA ARG A 514 28.24 -18.97 17.20
C ARG A 514 27.46 -17.66 17.12
N LYS A 515 26.13 -17.75 16.99
CA LYS A 515 25.21 -16.61 17.05
C LYS A 515 24.05 -16.85 18.00
N VAL A 516 23.90 -15.93 18.95
CA VAL A 516 22.72 -15.79 19.81
C VAL A 516 22.07 -14.45 19.50
N TYR A 517 20.77 -14.46 19.18
CA TYR A 517 20.00 -13.24 18.98
C TYR A 517 19.44 -12.70 20.31
N PRO A 518 19.16 -11.39 20.40
CA PRO A 518 18.43 -10.82 21.53
C PRO A 518 17.11 -11.58 21.75
N GLY A 519 16.87 -12.06 22.97
CA GLY A 519 15.77 -13.00 23.28
C GLY A 519 16.18 -14.46 23.41
N GLY A 520 17.47 -14.79 23.34
CA GLY A 520 18.02 -16.10 23.72
C GLY A 520 18.01 -17.17 22.62
N LYS A 521 17.49 -16.86 21.42
CA LYS A 521 17.52 -17.80 20.29
C LYS A 521 18.95 -18.01 19.80
N VAL A 522 19.49 -19.22 19.96
CA VAL A 522 20.76 -19.63 19.37
C VAL A 522 20.52 -20.08 17.92
N ALA A 523 20.98 -19.27 16.96
CA ALA A 523 20.80 -19.54 15.53
C ALA A 523 21.97 -20.36 14.95
N VAL A 524 23.20 -20.09 15.39
CA VAL A 524 24.38 -20.89 15.02
C VAL A 524 25.08 -21.26 16.30
N ARG A 525 25.41 -22.55 16.50
CA ARG A 525 25.86 -23.05 17.80
C ARG A 525 27.38 -23.17 17.91
N ASN A 526 28.01 -23.93 17.02
CA ASN A 526 29.47 -24.12 16.96
C ASN A 526 29.82 -24.60 15.56
N LEU A 527 30.09 -23.66 14.65
CA LEU A 527 30.39 -23.95 13.26
C LEU A 527 31.90 -23.84 13.02
N SER A 528 32.54 -24.95 12.65
CA SER A 528 33.98 -25.00 12.36
C SER A 528 34.26 -25.79 11.09
N PHE A 529 34.86 -25.14 10.08
CA PHE A 529 35.37 -25.77 8.86
C PHE A 529 36.27 -24.79 8.07
N GLY A 530 37.03 -25.31 7.11
CA GLY A 530 37.80 -24.48 6.20
C GLY A 530 37.79 -24.94 4.73
N LEU A 531 37.96 -23.98 3.81
CA LEU A 531 37.85 -24.14 2.36
C LEU A 531 39.08 -23.63 1.64
N LYS A 532 39.61 -24.43 0.71
CA LYS A 532 40.77 -24.06 -0.11
C LYS A 532 40.38 -23.06 -1.20
N ARG A 533 41.39 -22.41 -1.78
CA ARG A 533 41.20 -21.52 -2.94
C ARG A 533 40.64 -22.30 -4.13
N GLY A 534 39.58 -21.79 -4.74
CA GLY A 534 38.90 -22.42 -5.88
C GLY A 534 37.97 -23.59 -5.53
N GLU A 535 37.70 -23.85 -4.25
CA GLU A 535 36.65 -24.80 -3.84
C GLU A 535 35.26 -24.16 -3.91
N CYS A 536 34.26 -24.95 -4.32
CA CYS A 536 32.85 -24.60 -4.22
C CYS A 536 32.22 -25.41 -3.08
N PHE A 537 31.67 -24.71 -2.08
CA PHE A 537 31.07 -25.28 -0.88
C PHE A 537 29.57 -25.01 -0.82
N GLY A 538 28.79 -26.08 -0.62
CA GLY A 538 27.34 -26.00 -0.47
C GLY A 538 26.90 -26.16 0.98
N PHE A 539 26.29 -25.12 1.54
CA PHE A 539 25.46 -25.24 2.74
C PHE A 539 24.10 -25.82 2.33
N LEU A 540 23.93 -27.12 2.54
CA LEU A 540 22.67 -27.82 2.27
C LEU A 540 21.83 -27.90 3.54
N GLY A 541 20.53 -27.64 3.43
CA GLY A 541 19.62 -27.87 4.55
C GLY A 541 18.22 -27.37 4.24
N ILE A 542 17.25 -27.73 5.07
CA ILE A 542 15.88 -27.21 4.96
C ILE A 542 15.82 -25.70 5.30
N ASN A 543 14.70 -25.07 4.99
CA ASN A 543 14.43 -23.70 5.43
C ASN A 543 14.38 -23.66 6.96
N GLY A 544 15.02 -22.65 7.55
CA GLY A 544 15.15 -22.56 9.01
C GLY A 544 16.34 -23.33 9.61
N ALA A 545 17.21 -23.93 8.80
CA ALA A 545 18.49 -24.49 9.27
C ALA A 545 19.54 -23.43 9.67
N ASP A 546 19.21 -22.14 9.59
CA ASP A 546 20.06 -20.98 9.90
C ASP A 546 21.27 -20.76 8.95
N LYS A 547 21.21 -21.30 7.72
CA LYS A 547 22.22 -21.10 6.64
C LYS A 547 22.47 -19.61 6.33
N THR A 548 21.40 -18.85 6.12
CA THR A 548 21.46 -17.41 5.84
C THR A 548 22.02 -16.63 7.03
N THR A 549 21.80 -17.07 8.26
CA THR A 549 22.40 -16.45 9.45
C THR A 549 23.91 -16.57 9.43
N THR A 550 24.44 -17.74 9.04
CA THR A 550 25.89 -17.93 8.83
C THR A 550 26.41 -17.01 7.74
N MET A 551 25.69 -16.91 6.62
CA MET A 551 26.08 -16.05 5.50
C MET A 551 26.18 -14.57 5.93
N LYS A 552 25.17 -14.09 6.66
CA LYS A 552 25.14 -12.73 7.23
C LYS A 552 26.27 -12.47 8.22
N MET A 553 26.76 -13.49 8.93
CA MET A 553 27.94 -13.34 9.78
C MET A 553 29.22 -13.21 8.97
N LEU A 554 29.38 -14.02 7.93
CA LEU A 554 30.55 -13.99 7.05
C LEU A 554 30.65 -12.69 6.24
N THR A 555 29.51 -12.12 5.82
CA THR A 555 29.46 -10.83 5.12
C THR A 555 29.50 -9.61 6.07
N GLY A 556 29.36 -9.84 7.39
CA GLY A 556 29.39 -8.78 8.41
C GLY A 556 28.10 -7.96 8.54
N ASP A 557 26.94 -8.50 8.11
CA ASP A 557 25.61 -7.93 8.41
C ASP A 557 25.22 -8.17 9.87
N VAL A 558 25.58 -9.36 10.38
CA VAL A 558 25.28 -9.80 11.74
C VAL A 558 26.59 -10.18 12.42
N GLN A 559 26.90 -9.59 13.56
CA GLN A 559 28.11 -9.97 14.29
C GLN A 559 27.96 -11.33 14.97
N PRO A 560 28.99 -12.19 14.96
CA PRO A 560 29.00 -13.41 15.76
C PRO A 560 28.97 -13.07 17.25
N SER A 561 28.33 -13.94 18.03
CA SER A 561 28.29 -13.84 19.49
C SER A 561 29.54 -14.47 20.12
N HIS A 562 30.04 -15.58 19.56
CA HIS A 562 31.29 -16.23 19.97
C HIS A 562 31.98 -16.83 18.73
N GLY A 563 33.27 -17.15 18.86
CA GLY A 563 34.09 -17.68 17.77
C GLY A 563 34.54 -16.60 16.78
N THR A 564 35.39 -17.00 15.83
CA THR A 564 35.88 -16.10 14.78
C THR A 564 35.88 -16.79 13.40
N ALA A 565 35.99 -15.99 12.34
CA ALA A 565 36.23 -16.46 10.99
C ALA A 565 37.30 -15.59 10.30
N THR A 566 38.10 -16.22 9.44
CA THR A 566 39.06 -15.52 8.58
C THR A 566 38.73 -15.75 7.11
N LEU A 567 38.64 -14.66 6.35
CA LEU A 567 38.35 -14.64 4.92
C LEU A 567 39.54 -14.03 4.17
N GLY A 568 40.18 -14.80 3.30
CA GLY A 568 41.37 -14.38 2.56
C GLY A 568 42.57 -14.04 3.47
N GLY A 569 42.62 -14.63 4.66
CA GLY A 569 43.63 -14.33 5.69
C GLY A 569 43.30 -13.14 6.60
N PHE A 570 42.15 -12.47 6.41
CA PHE A 570 41.70 -11.35 7.23
C PHE A 570 40.56 -11.75 8.17
N ASP A 571 40.62 -11.30 9.41
CA ASP A 571 39.62 -11.59 10.43
C ASP A 571 38.34 -10.75 10.24
N ILE A 572 37.16 -11.39 10.29
CA ILE A 572 35.86 -10.76 10.00
C ILE A 572 35.42 -9.74 11.07
N LEU A 573 36.03 -9.73 12.26
CA LEU A 573 35.68 -8.81 13.34
C LEU A 573 36.60 -7.60 13.33
N SER A 574 37.91 -7.83 13.28
CA SER A 574 38.95 -6.81 13.40
C SER A 574 39.33 -6.15 12.07
N GLN A 575 39.23 -6.88 10.95
CA GLN A 575 39.73 -6.43 9.62
C GLN A 575 38.62 -6.37 8.56
N GLN A 576 37.41 -5.95 8.96
CA GLN A 576 36.22 -5.90 8.09
C GLN A 576 36.41 -5.19 6.74
N ILE A 577 37.19 -4.11 6.70
CA ILE A 577 37.39 -3.33 5.47
C ILE A 577 38.15 -4.16 4.43
N GLU A 578 39.19 -4.88 4.85
CA GLU A 578 39.97 -5.73 3.94
C GLU A 578 39.17 -6.96 3.52
N VAL A 579 38.39 -7.56 4.44
CA VAL A 579 37.46 -8.65 4.12
C VAL A 579 36.46 -8.22 3.04
N ARG A 580 35.79 -7.06 3.19
CA ARG A 580 34.79 -6.56 2.23
C ARG A 580 35.36 -6.35 0.82
N ARG A 581 36.65 -6.02 0.70
CA ARG A 581 37.31 -5.91 -0.61
C ARG A 581 37.48 -7.24 -1.33
N GLN A 582 37.62 -8.33 -0.58
CA GLN A 582 37.88 -9.68 -1.11
C GLN A 582 36.60 -10.46 -1.47
N ILE A 583 35.43 -10.01 -1.01
CA ILE A 583 34.17 -10.77 -1.12
C ILE A 583 33.21 -10.23 -2.18
N GLY A 584 32.55 -11.12 -2.90
CA GLY A 584 31.33 -10.88 -3.65
C GLY A 584 30.13 -11.47 -2.91
N TYR A 585 28.97 -10.82 -2.95
CA TYR A 585 27.77 -11.32 -2.26
C TYR A 585 26.52 -11.21 -3.12
N CYS A 586 25.79 -12.31 -3.22
CA CYS A 586 24.44 -12.38 -3.75
C CYS A 586 23.48 -12.74 -2.60
N PRO A 587 22.70 -11.78 -2.07
CA PRO A 587 21.76 -12.02 -0.96
C PRO A 587 20.54 -12.85 -1.37
N GLN A 588 19.83 -13.48 -0.43
CA GLN A 588 18.63 -14.27 -0.73
C GLN A 588 17.54 -13.46 -1.46
N PHE A 589 17.29 -12.23 -1.01
CA PHE A 589 16.41 -11.26 -1.68
C PHE A 589 17.25 -10.25 -2.46
N ASP A 590 16.82 -9.93 -3.67
CA ASP A 590 17.56 -9.05 -4.56
C ASP A 590 17.71 -7.62 -3.97
N ALA A 591 18.95 -7.26 -3.64
CA ALA A 591 19.35 -5.95 -3.10
C ALA A 591 19.57 -4.91 -4.21
N LEU A 592 18.61 -4.83 -5.15
CA LEU A 592 18.70 -4.00 -6.35
C LEU A 592 18.03 -2.64 -6.16
N PHE A 593 18.45 -1.65 -6.96
CA PHE A 593 17.82 -0.33 -7.03
C PHE A 593 16.80 -0.32 -8.18
N ASP A 594 15.52 -0.30 -7.86
CA ASP A 594 14.43 -0.45 -8.84
C ASP A 594 14.53 0.47 -10.06
N LEU A 595 15.02 1.70 -9.87
CA LEU A 595 15.10 2.74 -10.89
C LEU A 595 16.46 2.83 -11.59
N LEU A 596 17.41 1.93 -11.33
CA LEU A 596 18.64 1.84 -12.12
C LEU A 596 18.52 0.72 -13.17
N SER A 597 19.14 0.89 -14.33
CA SER A 597 19.19 -0.16 -15.35
C SER A 597 20.21 -1.24 -15.00
N VAL A 598 20.16 -2.39 -15.70
CA VAL A 598 21.17 -3.47 -15.58
C VAL A 598 22.59 -2.92 -15.74
N ARG A 599 22.85 -2.16 -16.81
CA ARG A 599 24.16 -1.53 -17.06
C ARG A 599 24.60 -0.63 -15.91
N GLU A 600 23.71 0.22 -15.42
CA GLU A 600 24.03 1.20 -14.38
C GLU A 600 24.31 0.57 -13.02
N HIS A 601 23.70 -0.57 -12.71
CA HIS A 601 24.06 -1.36 -11.53
C HIS A 601 25.50 -1.87 -11.64
N LEU A 602 25.86 -2.47 -12.77
CA LEU A 602 27.20 -3.02 -12.98
C LEU A 602 28.26 -1.92 -13.04
N GLU A 603 27.96 -0.76 -13.64
CA GLU A 603 28.84 0.41 -13.56
C GLU A 603 29.05 0.89 -12.11
N LEU A 604 27.97 0.98 -11.33
CA LEU A 604 28.02 1.40 -9.91
C LEU A 604 28.89 0.45 -9.08
N PHE A 605 28.60 -0.85 -9.12
CA PHE A 605 29.33 -1.84 -8.33
C PHE A 605 30.75 -2.07 -8.85
N GLY A 606 30.99 -1.95 -10.17
CA GLY A 606 32.33 -1.99 -10.75
C GLY A 606 33.20 -0.80 -10.32
N ALA A 607 32.62 0.41 -10.27
CA ALA A 607 33.31 1.59 -9.74
C ALA A 607 33.62 1.47 -8.24
N ILE A 608 32.68 0.92 -7.45
CA ILE A 608 32.87 0.64 -6.02
C ILE A 608 34.02 -0.36 -5.80
N LYS A 609 34.08 -1.42 -6.62
CA LYS A 609 35.15 -2.44 -6.61
C LYS A 609 36.50 -1.92 -7.11
N GLY A 610 36.58 -0.67 -7.57
CA GLY A 610 37.83 -0.01 -7.94
C GLY A 610 38.27 -0.22 -9.39
N ILE A 611 37.41 -0.77 -10.25
CA ILE A 611 37.69 -0.93 -11.68
C ILE A 611 37.97 0.44 -12.30
N PRO A 612 39.11 0.65 -13.00
CA PRO A 612 39.41 1.92 -13.65
C PRO A 612 38.34 2.28 -14.68
N HIS A 613 37.98 3.56 -14.77
CA HIS A 613 36.93 4.03 -15.70
C HIS A 613 37.22 3.67 -17.17
N SER A 614 38.49 3.60 -17.57
CA SER A 614 38.88 3.17 -18.92
C SER A 614 38.58 1.70 -19.24
N ALA A 615 38.49 0.85 -18.21
CA ALA A 615 38.20 -0.57 -18.34
C ALA A 615 36.76 -0.93 -17.93
N LEU A 616 36.04 -0.01 -17.29
CA LEU A 616 34.72 -0.26 -16.70
C LEU A 616 33.70 -0.72 -17.74
N ASP A 617 33.57 -0.01 -18.87
CA ASP A 617 32.64 -0.39 -19.94
C ASP A 617 32.92 -1.80 -20.48
N ARG A 618 34.19 -2.14 -20.69
CA ARG A 618 34.59 -3.47 -21.16
C ARG A 618 34.18 -4.55 -20.18
N VAL A 619 34.46 -4.37 -18.88
CA VAL A 619 34.12 -5.36 -17.84
C VAL A 619 32.61 -5.47 -17.65
N VAL A 620 31.87 -4.36 -17.73
CA VAL A 620 30.40 -4.36 -17.65
C VAL A 620 29.81 -5.16 -18.81
N MET A 621 30.24 -4.92 -20.04
CA MET A 621 29.76 -5.67 -21.22
C MET A 621 30.11 -7.15 -21.15
N GLU A 622 31.31 -7.49 -20.68
CA GLU A 622 31.75 -8.87 -20.46
C GLU A 622 30.80 -9.59 -19.48
N LYS A 623 30.43 -8.96 -18.35
CA LYS A 623 29.48 -9.55 -17.39
C LYS A 623 28.03 -9.61 -17.90
N ILE A 624 27.60 -8.63 -18.69
CA ILE A 624 26.27 -8.65 -19.34
C ILE A 624 26.17 -9.84 -20.31
N GLN A 625 27.21 -10.07 -21.12
CA GLN A 625 27.28 -11.21 -22.03
C GLN A 625 27.37 -12.53 -21.26
N GLN A 626 28.23 -12.60 -20.24
CA GLN A 626 28.44 -13.80 -19.42
C GLN A 626 27.14 -14.28 -18.75
N LEU A 627 26.24 -13.37 -18.33
CA LEU A 627 24.95 -13.73 -17.73
C LEU A 627 23.75 -13.64 -18.69
N ASN A 628 23.99 -13.50 -19.99
CA ASN A 628 22.94 -13.41 -20.99
C ASN A 628 21.89 -12.33 -20.64
N LEU A 629 22.38 -11.13 -20.32
CA LEU A 629 21.58 -9.95 -19.96
C LEU A 629 21.56 -8.88 -21.06
N GLY A 630 22.07 -9.18 -22.27
CA GLY A 630 22.20 -8.22 -23.38
C GLY A 630 20.88 -7.52 -23.73
N ASP A 631 19.81 -8.30 -23.92
CA ASP A 631 18.47 -7.78 -24.24
C ASP A 631 17.85 -6.93 -23.12
N PHE A 632 18.42 -6.99 -21.92
CA PHE A 632 17.94 -6.31 -20.72
C PHE A 632 18.87 -5.18 -20.26
N GLU A 633 19.96 -4.89 -20.98
CA GLU A 633 21.01 -3.93 -20.59
C GLU A 633 20.45 -2.57 -20.12
N HIS A 634 19.48 -2.04 -20.87
CA HIS A 634 18.87 -0.74 -20.61
C HIS A 634 17.54 -0.82 -19.85
N LYS A 635 17.03 -2.02 -19.54
CA LYS A 635 15.82 -2.17 -18.71
C LYS A 635 16.13 -1.86 -17.25
N LEU A 636 15.17 -1.22 -16.59
CA LEU A 636 15.21 -0.92 -15.16
C LEU A 636 15.10 -2.22 -14.35
N ALA A 637 15.87 -2.33 -13.28
CA ALA A 637 15.87 -3.53 -12.44
C ALA A 637 14.47 -3.83 -11.88
N GLY A 638 13.67 -2.82 -11.57
CA GLY A 638 12.30 -2.99 -11.08
C GLY A 638 11.40 -3.79 -12.03
N SER A 639 11.57 -3.65 -13.36
CA SER A 639 10.77 -4.30 -14.40
C SER A 639 11.33 -5.63 -14.91
N LEU A 640 12.48 -6.08 -14.38
CA LEU A 640 13.02 -7.40 -14.70
C LEU A 640 12.17 -8.51 -14.06
N SER A 641 12.06 -9.66 -14.75
CA SER A 641 11.53 -10.89 -14.16
C SER A 641 12.41 -11.37 -13.00
N GLY A 642 11.87 -12.16 -12.08
CA GLY A 642 12.62 -12.68 -10.93
C GLY A 642 13.93 -13.38 -11.32
N GLY A 643 13.91 -14.22 -12.36
CA GLY A 643 15.12 -14.88 -12.85
C GLY A 643 16.19 -13.93 -13.39
N ASN A 644 15.79 -12.83 -14.06
CA ASN A 644 16.74 -11.84 -14.58
C ASN A 644 17.26 -10.89 -13.48
N LYS A 645 16.44 -10.56 -12.47
CA LYS A 645 16.90 -9.85 -11.26
C LYS A 645 18.01 -10.65 -10.57
N ARG A 646 17.79 -11.96 -10.47
CA ARG A 646 18.73 -12.87 -9.86
C ARG A 646 20.02 -13.04 -10.66
N LYS A 647 19.94 -13.11 -11.99
CA LYS A 647 21.12 -12.98 -12.87
C LYS A 647 21.89 -11.68 -12.58
N LEU A 648 21.22 -10.53 -12.55
CA LEU A 648 21.88 -9.26 -12.23
C LEU A 648 22.55 -9.28 -10.84
N SER A 649 21.90 -9.82 -9.81
CA SER A 649 22.47 -9.98 -8.46
C SER A 649 23.74 -10.84 -8.46
N VAL A 650 23.77 -11.92 -9.24
CA VAL A 650 24.97 -12.76 -9.42
C VAL A 650 26.07 -12.02 -10.18
N ALA A 651 25.75 -11.23 -11.22
CA ALA A 651 26.75 -10.41 -11.92
C ALA A 651 27.37 -9.36 -10.99
N ILE A 652 26.56 -8.74 -10.12
CA ILE A 652 27.06 -7.82 -9.09
C ILE A 652 28.00 -8.53 -8.11
N ALA A 653 27.68 -9.76 -7.72
CA ALA A 653 28.55 -10.55 -6.85
C ALA A 653 29.88 -10.92 -7.53
N MET A 654 29.88 -11.12 -8.85
CA MET A 654 31.05 -11.52 -9.63
C MET A 654 31.91 -10.35 -10.15
N ILE A 655 31.39 -9.11 -10.11
CA ILE A 655 32.09 -7.97 -10.70
C ILE A 655 33.35 -7.62 -9.90
N GLY A 656 34.44 -7.34 -10.62
CA GLY A 656 35.75 -7.07 -10.02
C GLY A 656 36.54 -8.32 -9.61
N ASN A 657 36.12 -9.52 -10.03
CA ASN A 657 36.78 -10.81 -9.78
C ASN A 657 37.19 -11.00 -8.31
N PRO A 658 36.23 -10.99 -7.37
CA PRO A 658 36.53 -11.19 -5.95
C PRO A 658 37.09 -12.60 -5.69
N ALA A 659 37.97 -12.70 -4.69
CA ALA A 659 38.60 -13.97 -4.32
C ALA A 659 37.60 -14.97 -3.70
N ILE A 660 36.55 -14.46 -3.04
CA ILE A 660 35.53 -15.25 -2.35
C ILE A 660 34.15 -14.76 -2.79
N ILE A 661 33.25 -15.66 -3.17
CA ILE A 661 31.87 -15.31 -3.57
C ILE A 661 30.87 -16.06 -2.70
N PHE A 662 29.97 -15.30 -2.09
CA PHE A 662 28.88 -15.80 -1.27
C PHE A 662 27.57 -15.73 -2.07
N LEU A 663 26.92 -16.87 -2.28
CA LEU A 663 25.67 -16.99 -3.04
C LEU A 663 24.57 -17.56 -2.16
N ASP A 664 23.66 -16.72 -1.67
CA ASP A 664 22.59 -17.16 -0.79
C ASP A 664 21.36 -17.56 -1.62
N GLU A 665 21.17 -18.85 -1.88
CA GLU A 665 20.09 -19.46 -2.68
C GLU A 665 20.01 -19.02 -4.17
N PRO A 666 21.12 -18.99 -4.93
CA PRO A 666 21.23 -18.28 -6.21
C PRO A 666 20.22 -18.70 -7.29
N SER A 667 19.68 -19.93 -7.25
CA SER A 667 18.73 -20.42 -8.25
C SER A 667 17.26 -20.41 -7.84
N THR A 668 16.92 -19.99 -6.60
CA THR A 668 15.54 -19.98 -6.11
C THR A 668 14.64 -19.08 -6.97
N GLY A 669 13.48 -19.60 -7.38
CA GLY A 669 12.49 -18.86 -8.16
C GLY A 669 12.81 -18.70 -9.65
N MET A 670 13.89 -19.33 -10.15
CA MET A 670 14.19 -19.41 -11.57
C MET A 670 13.43 -20.56 -12.27
N ASP A 671 13.13 -20.38 -13.55
CA ASP A 671 12.73 -21.49 -14.41
C ASP A 671 13.89 -22.52 -14.56
N PRO A 672 13.60 -23.78 -14.93
CA PRO A 672 14.62 -24.83 -15.02
C PRO A 672 15.77 -24.53 -15.98
N VAL A 673 15.52 -23.78 -17.06
CA VAL A 673 16.54 -23.43 -18.08
C VAL A 673 17.48 -22.37 -17.53
N SER A 674 16.94 -21.29 -16.97
CA SER A 674 17.68 -20.22 -16.31
C SER A 674 18.50 -20.73 -15.13
N ARG A 675 17.99 -21.72 -14.39
CA ARG A 675 18.71 -22.38 -13.31
C ARG A 675 19.93 -23.15 -13.81
N ARG A 676 19.79 -23.96 -14.85
CA ARG A 676 20.94 -24.69 -15.44
C ARG A 676 21.98 -23.73 -16.00
N PHE A 677 21.55 -22.69 -16.69
CA PHE A 677 22.45 -21.64 -17.17
C PHE A 677 23.22 -20.97 -16.02
N MET A 678 22.54 -20.67 -14.91
CA MET A 678 23.20 -20.13 -13.72
C MET A 678 24.25 -21.10 -13.15
N TRP A 679 23.94 -22.39 -13.14
CA TRP A 679 24.88 -23.43 -12.71
C TRP A 679 26.11 -23.50 -13.60
N ASP A 680 25.93 -23.45 -14.92
CA ASP A 680 27.05 -23.45 -15.87
C ASP A 680 27.99 -22.27 -15.61
N VAL A 681 27.45 -21.07 -15.41
CA VAL A 681 28.27 -19.88 -15.11
C VAL A 681 29.01 -20.00 -13.78
N ILE A 682 28.35 -20.48 -12.72
CA ILE A 682 28.98 -20.67 -11.41
C ILE A 682 30.09 -21.74 -11.51
N ALA A 683 29.81 -22.86 -12.19
CA ALA A 683 30.76 -23.95 -12.39
C ALA A 683 31.98 -23.54 -13.22
N ASP A 684 31.79 -22.70 -14.24
CA ASP A 684 32.86 -22.15 -15.05
C ASP A 684 33.87 -21.37 -14.19
N ILE A 685 33.40 -20.64 -13.19
CA ILE A 685 34.25 -19.78 -12.34
C ILE A 685 34.90 -20.58 -11.20
N SER A 686 34.13 -21.42 -10.50
CA SER A 686 34.67 -22.18 -9.38
C SER A 686 35.47 -23.39 -9.84
N THR A 687 34.83 -24.29 -10.58
CA THR A 687 35.31 -25.67 -10.73
C THR A 687 36.19 -25.82 -11.96
N ARG A 688 35.88 -25.10 -13.05
CA ARG A 688 36.66 -25.12 -14.29
C ARG A 688 37.79 -24.08 -14.30
N GLY A 689 37.50 -22.85 -13.89
CA GLY A 689 38.47 -21.74 -13.85
C GLY A 689 39.30 -21.66 -12.56
N LYS A 690 38.80 -22.17 -11.43
CA LYS A 690 39.42 -22.06 -10.08
C LYS A 690 39.80 -20.62 -9.70
N GLU A 691 39.06 -19.64 -10.20
CA GLU A 691 39.36 -18.22 -10.04
C GLU A 691 38.91 -17.68 -8.67
N SER A 692 37.83 -18.23 -8.11
CA SER A 692 37.23 -17.78 -6.85
C SER A 692 36.75 -18.97 -6.00
N THR A 693 36.83 -18.83 -4.66
CA THR A 693 36.19 -19.77 -3.73
C THR A 693 34.72 -19.39 -3.56
N ILE A 694 33.80 -20.33 -3.79
CA ILE A 694 32.36 -20.06 -3.73
C ILE A 694 31.75 -20.76 -2.52
N VAL A 695 30.94 -20.03 -1.77
CA VAL A 695 30.12 -20.56 -0.68
C VAL A 695 28.67 -20.29 -1.04
N LEU A 696 27.92 -21.33 -1.35
CA LEU A 696 26.51 -21.22 -1.71
C LEU A 696 25.60 -21.86 -0.67
N THR A 697 24.43 -21.28 -0.44
CA THR A 697 23.35 -21.92 0.34
C THR A 697 22.33 -22.48 -0.63
N THR A 698 21.82 -23.68 -0.34
CA THR A 698 20.73 -24.27 -1.12
C THR A 698 19.92 -25.25 -0.28
N HIS A 699 18.70 -25.52 -0.75
CA HIS A 699 17.87 -26.64 -0.30
C HIS A 699 17.79 -27.75 -1.36
N SER A 700 18.40 -27.54 -2.54
CA SER A 700 18.42 -28.49 -3.64
C SER A 700 19.68 -29.36 -3.59
N MET A 701 19.48 -30.67 -3.44
CA MET A 701 20.57 -31.64 -3.53
C MET A 701 21.18 -31.67 -4.95
N GLU A 702 20.35 -31.48 -5.98
CA GLU A 702 20.80 -31.44 -7.39
C GLU A 702 21.78 -30.29 -7.63
N GLU A 703 21.53 -29.13 -7.01
CA GLU A 703 22.40 -27.95 -7.13
C GLU A 703 23.75 -28.19 -6.43
N CYS A 704 23.73 -28.80 -5.25
CA CYS A 704 24.95 -29.21 -4.57
C CYS A 704 25.75 -30.23 -5.39
N GLU A 705 25.09 -31.20 -6.02
CA GLU A 705 25.74 -32.22 -6.83
C GLU A 705 26.36 -31.64 -8.10
N ALA A 706 25.68 -30.70 -8.76
CA ALA A 706 26.17 -30.07 -9.98
C ALA A 706 27.35 -29.11 -9.73
N LEU A 707 27.34 -28.38 -8.59
CA LEU A 707 28.25 -27.25 -8.35
C LEU A 707 29.31 -27.49 -7.27
N CYS A 708 28.96 -28.21 -6.20
CA CYS A 708 29.74 -28.19 -4.97
C CYS A 708 30.77 -29.32 -4.92
N SER A 709 32.03 -28.94 -4.74
CA SER A 709 33.12 -29.87 -4.43
C SER A 709 33.01 -30.46 -3.01
N ARG A 710 32.48 -29.67 -2.07
CA ARG A 710 32.26 -30.06 -0.67
C ARG A 710 30.88 -29.59 -0.23
N VAL A 711 30.20 -30.39 0.57
CA VAL A 711 28.87 -30.08 1.09
C VAL A 711 28.88 -30.23 2.60
N GLY A 712 28.29 -29.25 3.28
CA GLY A 712 27.99 -29.33 4.71
C GLY A 712 26.48 -29.31 4.90
N ILE A 713 25.92 -30.38 5.47
CA ILE A 713 24.48 -30.43 5.77
C ILE A 713 24.23 -29.81 7.14
N MET A 714 23.47 -28.72 7.15
CA MET A 714 23.17 -27.93 8.35
C MET A 714 21.79 -28.30 8.90
N VAL A 715 21.72 -28.59 10.20
CA VAL A 715 20.47 -28.91 10.91
C VAL A 715 20.49 -28.20 12.27
N GLY A 716 19.48 -27.38 12.56
CA GLY A 716 19.33 -26.71 13.85
C GLY A 716 20.52 -25.84 14.29
N GLY A 717 21.19 -25.17 13.35
CA GLY A 717 22.32 -24.29 13.66
C GLY A 717 23.68 -24.99 13.82
N ARG A 718 23.79 -26.28 13.48
CA ARG A 718 25.03 -27.08 13.53
C ARG A 718 25.26 -27.81 12.20
N LEU A 719 26.53 -28.07 11.86
CA LEU A 719 26.87 -29.03 10.81
C LEU A 719 26.64 -30.44 11.33
N ARG A 720 25.85 -31.23 10.60
CA ARG A 720 25.55 -32.62 10.94
C ARG A 720 26.46 -33.60 10.21
N CYS A 721 26.79 -33.30 8.96
CA CYS A 721 27.79 -34.03 8.19
C CYS A 721 28.51 -33.07 7.23
N TYR A 722 29.72 -33.46 6.84
CA TYR A 722 30.63 -32.62 6.07
C TYR A 722 31.54 -33.50 5.22
N GLY A 723 31.61 -33.24 3.92
CA GLY A 723 32.43 -34.06 3.01
C GLY A 723 32.18 -33.75 1.54
N SER A 724 32.76 -34.53 0.63
CA SER A 724 32.40 -34.48 -0.79
C SER A 724 31.01 -35.09 -1.01
N VAL A 725 30.32 -34.70 -2.10
CA VAL A 725 29.00 -35.24 -2.44
C VAL A 725 29.05 -36.77 -2.53
N GLN A 726 30.09 -37.32 -3.17
CA GLN A 726 30.28 -38.77 -3.30
C GLN A 726 30.53 -39.45 -1.93
N HIS A 727 31.36 -38.86 -1.08
CA HIS A 727 31.63 -39.39 0.27
C HIS A 727 30.35 -39.45 1.12
N LEU A 728 29.56 -38.37 1.11
CA LEU A 728 28.28 -38.33 1.82
C LEU A 728 27.27 -39.34 1.26
N LYS A 729 27.20 -39.51 -0.06
CA LYS A 729 26.37 -40.55 -0.69
C LYS A 729 26.81 -41.96 -0.31
N SER A 730 28.10 -42.25 -0.29
CA SER A 730 28.62 -43.57 0.09
C SER A 730 28.43 -43.88 1.57
N ARG A 731 28.51 -42.87 2.45
CA ARG A 731 28.43 -43.04 3.91
C ARG A 731 26.99 -43.03 4.45
N PHE A 732 26.13 -42.17 3.90
CA PHE A 732 24.76 -41.94 4.41
C PHE A 732 23.65 -42.27 3.41
N GLY A 733 23.99 -42.60 2.16
CA GLY A 733 23.01 -43.03 1.17
C GLY A 733 22.51 -44.43 1.51
N ASP A 734 21.21 -44.56 1.75
CA ASP A 734 20.56 -45.85 1.96
C ASP A 734 19.75 -46.21 0.71
N GLY A 735 20.26 -47.18 -0.06
CA GLY A 735 19.67 -47.65 -1.30
C GLY A 735 20.40 -47.23 -2.58
N LEU A 736 20.39 -48.13 -3.58
CA LEU A 736 20.75 -47.84 -4.96
C LEU A 736 19.50 -47.34 -5.71
N MET A 737 19.56 -46.13 -6.27
CA MET A 737 18.57 -45.67 -7.25
C MET A 737 19.06 -46.07 -8.65
N PHE A 738 18.51 -47.16 -9.17
CA PHE A 738 18.80 -47.67 -10.50
C PHE A 738 17.69 -47.22 -11.46
N ASP A 739 18.04 -46.42 -12.45
CA ASP A 739 17.10 -46.02 -13.51
C ASP A 739 17.10 -47.11 -14.59
N VAL A 740 16.21 -48.09 -14.46
CA VAL A 740 16.09 -49.23 -15.38
C VAL A 740 14.95 -48.95 -16.36
N LYS A 741 15.30 -48.65 -17.61
CA LYS A 741 14.32 -48.70 -18.72
C LYS A 741 13.96 -50.16 -18.99
N ARG A 742 12.75 -50.55 -18.59
CA ARG A 742 12.16 -51.85 -18.91
C ARG A 742 11.13 -51.66 -20.02
N ASP A 743 11.20 -52.51 -21.03
CA ASP A 743 10.22 -52.58 -22.12
C ASP A 743 8.90 -53.09 -21.53
N VAL A 744 7.95 -52.19 -21.29
CA VAL A 744 6.62 -52.54 -20.78
C VAL A 744 5.72 -52.73 -21.99
N GLN A 745 5.29 -53.98 -22.20
CA GLN A 745 4.21 -54.33 -23.12
C GLN A 745 3.03 -53.39 -22.92
N THR A 746 2.61 -52.73 -23.99
CA THR A 746 1.39 -51.94 -24.04
C THR A 746 0.21 -52.78 -23.56
N PHE A 747 -0.28 -52.47 -22.36
CA PHE A 747 -1.58 -52.94 -21.91
C PHE A 747 -2.61 -52.49 -22.95
N LYS A 748 -3.25 -53.45 -23.63
CA LYS A 748 -4.56 -53.18 -24.22
C LYS A 748 -5.48 -52.78 -23.06
N PRO A 749 -6.25 -51.69 -23.17
CA PRO A 749 -7.28 -51.43 -22.17
C PRO A 749 -8.25 -52.61 -22.22
N ASN A 750 -8.28 -53.40 -21.15
CA ASN A 750 -9.42 -54.27 -20.89
C ASN A 750 -10.65 -53.37 -20.77
N ASP A 751 -11.79 -53.83 -21.31
CA ASP A 751 -13.12 -53.24 -21.25
C ASP A 751 -13.70 -53.11 -19.82
N SER A 752 -12.86 -53.03 -18.79
CA SER A 752 -13.26 -53.09 -17.38
C SER A 752 -12.54 -52.07 -16.47
N ILE A 753 -12.13 -50.91 -16.98
CA ILE A 753 -11.65 -49.82 -16.11
C ILE A 753 -12.87 -49.01 -15.65
N GLN A 754 -13.43 -49.39 -14.49
CA GLN A 754 -14.48 -48.65 -13.78
C GLN A 754 -14.04 -47.21 -13.47
N SER A 755 -14.99 -46.36 -13.08
CA SER A 755 -14.84 -44.96 -12.62
C SER A 755 -13.83 -44.72 -11.47
N ASP A 756 -13.08 -45.75 -11.07
CA ASP A 756 -12.43 -45.89 -9.78
C ASP A 756 -10.92 -45.67 -9.89
N VAL A 757 -10.51 -44.64 -10.65
CA VAL A 757 -9.11 -44.39 -11.00
C VAL A 757 -8.58 -43.13 -10.33
N VAL A 758 -7.37 -43.24 -9.78
CA VAL A 758 -6.58 -42.10 -9.31
C VAL A 758 -5.55 -41.76 -10.39
N PHE A 759 -5.58 -40.51 -10.85
CA PHE A 759 -4.65 -39.99 -11.84
C PHE A 759 -3.47 -39.31 -11.16
N ALA A 760 -2.28 -39.41 -11.76
CA ALA A 760 -1.05 -38.90 -11.17
C ALA A 760 -0.35 -37.92 -12.12
N ASN A 761 -0.07 -36.71 -11.64
CA ASN A 761 0.79 -35.75 -12.33
C ASN A 761 2.24 -35.88 -11.87
N ASN A 762 2.46 -36.35 -10.65
CA ASN A 762 3.78 -36.56 -10.05
C ASN A 762 3.88 -37.93 -9.39
N HIS A 763 5.11 -38.38 -9.19
CA HIS A 763 5.39 -39.61 -8.46
C HIS A 763 4.98 -39.49 -6.98
N LEU A 764 3.96 -40.24 -6.54
CA LEU A 764 3.46 -40.23 -5.16
C LEU A 764 3.45 -41.64 -4.56
N ARG A 765 4.28 -41.85 -3.54
CA ARG A 765 4.36 -43.11 -2.80
C ARG A 765 3.56 -43.03 -1.50
N LEU A 766 2.45 -43.75 -1.40
CA LEU A 766 1.58 -43.75 -0.22
C LEU A 766 2.27 -44.25 1.06
N SER A 767 3.27 -45.13 0.92
CA SER A 767 4.07 -45.60 2.06
C SER A 767 4.98 -44.52 2.65
N GLY A 768 5.31 -43.46 1.89
CA GLY A 768 6.09 -42.32 2.37
C GLY A 768 5.25 -41.22 3.04
N ILE A 769 3.92 -41.37 3.07
CA ILE A 769 3.00 -40.42 3.70
C ILE A 769 2.75 -40.85 5.15
N ASP A 770 3.09 -39.99 6.10
CA ASP A 770 2.86 -40.23 7.53
C ASP A 770 1.51 -39.63 7.98
N VAL A 771 1.06 -38.56 7.31
CA VAL A 771 -0.11 -37.76 7.70
C VAL A 771 -0.99 -37.45 6.50
N VAL A 772 -2.30 -37.62 6.63
CA VAL A 772 -3.29 -37.24 5.61
C VAL A 772 -4.22 -36.16 6.16
N GLY A 773 -4.20 -35.00 5.51
CA GLY A 773 -5.10 -33.89 5.80
C GLY A 773 -6.24 -33.82 4.78
N PHE A 774 -7.40 -33.38 5.23
CA PHE A 774 -8.58 -33.24 4.38
C PHE A 774 -9.22 -31.87 4.54
N ASP A 775 -9.75 -31.33 3.45
CA ASP A 775 -10.84 -30.36 3.52
C ASP A 775 -12.18 -31.07 3.82
N TYR A 776 -13.17 -30.31 4.29
CA TYR A 776 -14.53 -30.78 4.49
C TYR A 776 -15.37 -30.64 3.22
N ASP A 777 -15.63 -29.40 2.80
CA ASP A 777 -16.56 -29.07 1.72
C ASP A 777 -16.05 -29.61 0.39
N TYR A 778 -16.91 -30.30 -0.37
CA TYR A 778 -16.62 -30.97 -1.65
C TYR A 778 -15.46 -31.98 -1.67
N THR A 779 -14.86 -32.27 -0.51
CA THR A 779 -13.76 -33.23 -0.37
C THR A 779 -14.18 -34.44 0.47
N LEU A 780 -14.56 -34.23 1.74
CA LEU A 780 -15.17 -35.26 2.58
C LEU A 780 -16.69 -35.27 2.42
N CYS A 781 -17.29 -34.10 2.24
CA CYS A 781 -18.71 -33.90 2.09
C CYS A 781 -19.02 -33.57 0.63
N HIS A 782 -19.75 -34.43 -0.06
CA HIS A 782 -20.29 -34.14 -1.38
C HIS A 782 -21.72 -33.61 -1.26
N TYR A 783 -22.06 -32.68 -2.14
CA TYR A 783 -23.35 -32.00 -2.13
C TYR A 783 -24.13 -32.33 -3.41
N THR A 784 -25.44 -32.38 -3.29
CA THR A 784 -26.37 -32.51 -4.42
C THR A 784 -26.44 -31.19 -5.21
N GLU A 785 -27.01 -31.24 -6.42
CA GLU A 785 -27.20 -30.03 -7.25
C GLU A 785 -28.08 -28.97 -6.59
N GLU A 786 -28.97 -29.36 -5.67
CA GLU A 786 -29.85 -28.47 -4.90
C GLU A 786 -29.07 -27.38 -4.15
N LEU A 787 -27.81 -27.64 -3.76
CA LEU A 787 -26.99 -26.63 -3.11
C LEU A 787 -26.68 -25.44 -4.04
N GLN A 788 -26.44 -25.70 -5.33
CA GLN A 788 -26.17 -24.62 -6.30
C GLN A 788 -27.42 -23.78 -6.55
N HIS A 789 -28.60 -24.40 -6.62
CA HIS A 789 -29.88 -23.69 -6.68
C HIS A 789 -30.07 -22.76 -5.48
N LEU A 790 -29.74 -23.24 -4.28
CA LEU A 790 -29.82 -22.44 -3.05
C LEU A 790 -28.86 -21.25 -3.09
N ILE A 791 -27.59 -21.47 -3.45
CA ILE A 791 -26.55 -20.43 -3.49
C ILE A 791 -26.94 -19.32 -4.48
N TYR A 792 -27.37 -19.72 -5.69
CA TYR A 792 -27.82 -18.77 -6.70
C TYR A 792 -29.01 -17.95 -6.19
N ALA A 793 -30.05 -18.60 -5.66
CA ALA A 793 -31.26 -17.93 -5.18
C ALA A 793 -30.93 -16.92 -4.07
N MET A 794 -30.12 -17.33 -3.08
CA MET A 794 -29.72 -16.45 -1.99
C MET A 794 -28.90 -15.24 -2.47
N ALA A 795 -27.97 -15.44 -3.41
CA ALA A 795 -27.17 -14.35 -3.96
C ALA A 795 -28.02 -13.38 -4.79
N ARG A 796 -28.89 -13.89 -5.67
CA ARG A 796 -29.88 -13.10 -6.41
C ARG A 796 -30.76 -12.26 -5.48
N ASP A 797 -31.31 -12.88 -4.44
CA ASP A 797 -32.20 -12.20 -3.49
C ASP A 797 -31.46 -11.15 -2.67
N TYR A 798 -30.17 -11.37 -2.38
CA TYR A 798 -29.30 -10.36 -1.79
C TYR A 798 -29.10 -9.15 -2.72
N MET A 799 -28.86 -9.39 -4.02
CA MET A 799 -28.70 -8.29 -4.99
C MET A 799 -29.97 -7.43 -5.07
N VAL A 800 -31.15 -8.04 -5.13
CA VAL A 800 -32.43 -7.31 -5.16
C VAL A 800 -32.73 -6.64 -3.81
N GLY A 801 -32.66 -7.39 -2.72
CA GLY A 801 -33.10 -6.93 -1.39
C GLY A 801 -32.12 -5.96 -0.71
N LYS A 802 -30.81 -6.17 -0.87
CA LYS A 802 -29.76 -5.37 -0.21
C LYS A 802 -29.06 -4.40 -1.14
N LEU A 803 -28.65 -4.84 -2.33
CA LEU A 803 -27.98 -3.97 -3.31
C LEU A 803 -28.95 -3.18 -4.20
N ARG A 804 -30.26 -3.40 -4.04
CA ARG A 804 -31.34 -2.66 -4.73
C ARG A 804 -31.30 -2.78 -6.24
N TYR A 805 -30.88 -3.93 -6.76
CA TYR A 805 -31.03 -4.26 -8.18
C TYR A 805 -32.53 -4.31 -8.57
N PRO A 806 -32.87 -4.07 -9.86
CA PRO A 806 -34.26 -4.05 -10.32
C PRO A 806 -35.05 -5.29 -9.91
N GLU A 807 -36.33 -5.13 -9.54
CA GLU A 807 -37.17 -6.25 -9.09
C GLU A 807 -37.27 -7.37 -10.13
N GLY A 808 -37.12 -7.07 -11.43
CA GLY A 808 -37.10 -8.08 -12.48
C GLY A 808 -35.90 -9.04 -12.42
N VAL A 809 -34.86 -8.76 -11.64
CA VAL A 809 -33.76 -9.71 -11.37
C VAL A 809 -34.25 -10.85 -10.46
N SER A 810 -35.30 -10.65 -9.65
CA SER A 810 -35.81 -11.67 -8.72
C SER A 810 -36.43 -12.90 -9.41
N VAL A 811 -36.83 -12.78 -10.68
CA VAL A 811 -37.43 -13.90 -11.44
C VAL A 811 -36.39 -14.78 -12.12
N LEU A 812 -35.12 -14.38 -12.14
CA LEU A 812 -34.03 -15.16 -12.75
C LEU A 812 -33.86 -16.49 -12.00
N GLN A 813 -33.60 -17.57 -12.74
CA GLN A 813 -33.48 -18.92 -12.21
C GLN A 813 -32.12 -19.53 -12.56
N TYR A 814 -31.60 -20.32 -11.63
CA TYR A 814 -30.35 -21.03 -11.85
C TYR A 814 -30.52 -22.10 -12.95
N ASP A 815 -29.64 -22.05 -13.94
CA ASP A 815 -29.52 -23.04 -15.01
C ASP A 815 -28.20 -23.81 -14.83
N PRO A 816 -28.24 -25.08 -14.39
CA PRO A 816 -27.03 -25.87 -14.17
C PRO A 816 -26.32 -26.28 -15.47
N SER A 817 -26.96 -26.17 -16.63
CA SER A 817 -26.37 -26.57 -17.92
C SER A 817 -25.47 -25.49 -18.54
N PHE A 818 -25.54 -24.26 -18.02
CA PHE A 818 -24.86 -23.13 -18.64
C PHE A 818 -23.36 -23.10 -18.37
N ALA A 819 -22.95 -22.93 -17.12
CA ALA A 819 -21.56 -22.73 -16.74
C ALA A 819 -20.86 -24.04 -16.35
N ILE A 820 -19.53 -24.04 -16.43
CA ILE A 820 -18.67 -25.11 -15.95
C ILE A 820 -17.64 -24.55 -14.96
N ARG A 821 -16.94 -25.42 -14.24
CA ARG A 821 -15.81 -25.01 -13.38
C ARG A 821 -14.60 -24.59 -14.21
N GLY A 822 -13.82 -23.63 -13.71
CA GLY A 822 -12.57 -23.20 -14.34
C GLY A 822 -12.72 -22.10 -15.40
N LEU A 823 -13.83 -21.36 -15.37
CA LEU A 823 -14.05 -20.16 -16.18
C LEU A 823 -13.32 -18.95 -15.58
N THR A 824 -13.37 -17.80 -16.24
CA THR A 824 -12.74 -16.57 -15.79
C THR A 824 -13.57 -15.37 -16.23
N ILE A 825 -13.81 -14.42 -15.34
CA ILE A 825 -14.49 -13.17 -15.66
C ILE A 825 -13.44 -12.12 -16.07
N ASP A 826 -13.57 -11.51 -17.26
CA ASP A 826 -12.89 -10.25 -17.57
C ASP A 826 -13.73 -9.12 -16.96
N LYS A 827 -13.29 -8.60 -15.81
CA LYS A 827 -14.01 -7.56 -15.07
C LYS A 827 -14.12 -6.26 -15.84
N GLN A 828 -13.11 -5.94 -16.66
CA GLN A 828 -13.09 -4.68 -17.38
C GLN A 828 -14.10 -4.68 -18.52
N LYS A 829 -14.25 -5.83 -19.20
CA LYS A 829 -15.13 -5.97 -20.37
C LYS A 829 -16.49 -6.60 -20.05
N GLY A 830 -16.68 -7.12 -18.83
CA GLY A 830 -17.93 -7.79 -18.45
C GLY A 830 -18.15 -9.11 -19.19
N LEU A 831 -17.08 -9.87 -19.41
CA LEU A 831 -17.13 -11.12 -20.19
C LEU A 831 -16.88 -12.34 -19.32
N LEU A 832 -17.58 -13.43 -19.62
CA LEU A 832 -17.31 -14.76 -19.09
C LEU A 832 -16.50 -15.55 -20.11
N CYS A 833 -15.25 -15.86 -19.76
CA CYS A 833 -14.23 -16.36 -20.66
C CYS A 833 -13.73 -17.74 -20.25
N LYS A 834 -13.48 -18.60 -21.23
CA LYS A 834 -12.66 -19.80 -21.05
C LYS A 834 -11.26 -19.58 -21.58
N ILE A 835 -10.25 -19.92 -20.76
CA ILE A 835 -8.85 -19.62 -21.02
C ILE A 835 -8.04 -20.91 -21.13
N SER A 836 -7.12 -20.95 -22.10
CA SER A 836 -6.15 -22.03 -22.27
C SER A 836 -4.91 -21.87 -21.39
N SER A 837 -4.18 -22.97 -21.19
CA SER A 837 -2.88 -23.02 -20.50
C SER A 837 -1.84 -22.02 -21.04
N HIS A 838 -1.96 -21.63 -22.32
CA HIS A 838 -1.10 -20.65 -22.98
C HIS A 838 -1.59 -19.20 -22.84
N GLN A 839 -2.56 -18.93 -21.95
CA GLN A 839 -3.14 -17.61 -21.73
C GLN A 839 -3.77 -17.04 -23.01
N LYS A 840 -4.53 -17.88 -23.72
CA LYS A 840 -5.36 -17.46 -24.86
C LYS A 840 -6.82 -17.72 -24.55
N LEU A 841 -7.68 -16.79 -24.94
CA LEU A 841 -9.13 -16.96 -24.94
C LEU A 841 -9.54 -18.06 -25.91
N SER A 842 -10.50 -18.89 -25.50
CA SER A 842 -11.14 -19.88 -26.37
C SER A 842 -11.75 -19.20 -27.61
N ASN A 843 -11.75 -19.91 -28.74
CA ASN A 843 -12.43 -19.43 -29.95
C ASN A 843 -13.95 -19.47 -29.82
N THR A 844 -14.49 -20.41 -29.05
CA THR A 844 -15.91 -20.76 -29.03
C THR A 844 -16.58 -20.49 -27.69
N ALA A 845 -15.80 -20.22 -26.64
CA ALA A 845 -16.29 -20.21 -25.25
C ALA A 845 -15.98 -18.88 -24.55
N VAL A 846 -16.44 -17.78 -25.15
CA VAL A 846 -16.44 -16.41 -24.58
C VAL A 846 -17.84 -15.83 -24.71
N PHE A 847 -18.38 -15.31 -23.62
CA PHE A 847 -19.76 -14.84 -23.52
C PHE A 847 -19.85 -13.44 -22.93
N GLN A 848 -20.77 -12.64 -23.45
CA GLN A 848 -21.28 -11.42 -22.82
C GLN A 848 -22.70 -11.70 -22.35
N GLY A 849 -22.90 -11.76 -21.04
CA GLY A 849 -24.14 -12.31 -20.49
C GLY A 849 -24.34 -13.77 -20.91
N ARG A 850 -25.48 -14.06 -21.54
CA ARG A 850 -25.82 -15.37 -22.11
C ARG A 850 -25.50 -15.46 -23.61
N GLN A 851 -25.06 -14.37 -24.24
CA GLN A 851 -24.75 -14.32 -25.66
C GLN A 851 -23.29 -14.73 -25.92
N ARG A 852 -23.09 -15.71 -26.81
CA ARG A 852 -21.75 -16.14 -27.26
C ARG A 852 -21.18 -15.12 -28.25
N LEU A 853 -19.92 -14.74 -28.06
CA LEU A 853 -19.20 -13.87 -28.99
C LEU A 853 -18.53 -14.69 -30.10
N SER A 854 -18.52 -14.13 -31.31
CA SER A 854 -17.78 -14.65 -32.45
C SER A 854 -16.27 -14.40 -32.31
N ARG A 855 -15.47 -15.16 -33.07
CA ARG A 855 -14.02 -15.01 -33.08
C ARG A 855 -13.57 -13.59 -33.46
N ASP A 856 -14.26 -12.95 -34.40
CA ASP A 856 -13.92 -11.62 -34.87
C ASP A 856 -14.22 -10.55 -33.81
N GLU A 857 -15.36 -10.65 -33.13
CA GLU A 857 -15.69 -9.77 -31.99
C GLU A 857 -14.66 -9.91 -30.85
N ILE A 858 -14.23 -11.14 -30.55
CA ILE A 858 -13.18 -11.38 -29.55
C ILE A 858 -11.87 -10.73 -29.99
N MET A 859 -11.48 -10.87 -31.27
CA MET A 859 -10.26 -10.23 -31.78
C MET A 859 -10.34 -8.70 -31.69
N GLU A 860 -11.48 -8.11 -32.04
CA GLU A 860 -11.70 -6.66 -31.96
C GLU A 860 -11.57 -6.15 -30.51
N LEU A 861 -12.27 -6.81 -29.57
CA LEU A 861 -12.24 -6.47 -28.15
C LEU A 861 -10.85 -6.58 -27.50
N TYR A 862 -9.95 -7.38 -28.08
CA TYR A 862 -8.60 -7.62 -27.57
C TYR A 862 -7.49 -7.17 -28.54
N GLY A 863 -7.77 -6.18 -29.40
CA GLY A 863 -6.75 -5.48 -30.19
C GLY A 863 -6.07 -6.35 -31.27
N GLY A 864 -6.83 -7.24 -31.88
CA GLY A 864 -6.39 -8.16 -32.94
C GLY A 864 -5.73 -9.45 -32.44
N SER A 865 -5.83 -9.76 -31.15
CA SER A 865 -5.21 -10.95 -30.55
C SER A 865 -6.10 -11.59 -29.50
N ARG A 866 -6.15 -12.93 -29.45
CA ARG A 866 -6.76 -13.68 -28.34
C ARG A 866 -5.84 -13.86 -27.13
N HIS A 867 -4.60 -13.37 -27.23
CA HIS A 867 -3.63 -13.53 -26.15
C HIS A 867 -3.89 -12.51 -25.05
N ILE A 868 -4.00 -13.01 -23.82
CA ILE A 868 -4.22 -12.17 -22.65
C ILE A 868 -2.87 -11.60 -22.22
N SER A 869 -2.78 -10.26 -22.15
CA SER A 869 -1.57 -9.59 -21.70
C SER A 869 -1.28 -9.92 -20.23
N VAL A 870 -0.03 -9.83 -19.80
CA VAL A 870 0.33 -10.04 -18.37
C VAL A 870 -0.43 -9.07 -17.46
N GLN A 871 -0.65 -7.84 -17.94
CA GLN A 871 -1.39 -6.83 -17.20
C GLN A 871 -2.87 -7.23 -17.07
N ASP A 872 -3.53 -7.60 -18.16
CA ASP A 872 -4.93 -8.02 -18.11
C ASP A 872 -5.12 -9.28 -17.25
N ARG A 873 -4.21 -10.24 -17.36
CA ARG A 873 -4.23 -11.45 -16.54
C ARG A 873 -4.17 -11.15 -15.05
N ASP A 874 -3.31 -10.22 -14.64
CA ASP A 874 -3.06 -9.98 -13.21
C ASP A 874 -4.06 -9.00 -12.57
N TYR A 875 -4.69 -8.11 -13.35
CA TYR A 875 -5.58 -7.07 -12.83
C TYR A 875 -7.06 -7.25 -13.21
N ASN A 876 -7.34 -7.73 -14.42
CA ASN A 876 -8.69 -7.74 -15.00
C ASN A 876 -9.34 -9.13 -14.99
N MET A 877 -8.54 -10.19 -15.10
CA MET A 877 -9.03 -11.57 -15.16
C MET A 877 -9.25 -12.16 -13.76
N GLU A 878 -10.50 -12.47 -13.43
CA GLU A 878 -10.90 -13.09 -12.16
C GLU A 878 -11.29 -14.56 -12.37
N PRO A 879 -10.47 -15.52 -11.89
CA PRO A 879 -10.65 -16.91 -12.24
C PRO A 879 -11.62 -17.63 -11.26
N LEU A 880 -12.56 -18.36 -11.83
CA LEU A 880 -13.70 -19.02 -11.19
C LEU A 880 -13.42 -20.52 -11.01
N ASN A 881 -12.68 -20.89 -9.96
CA ASN A 881 -12.12 -22.25 -9.80
C ASN A 881 -12.69 -23.04 -8.61
N ASP A 882 -13.61 -22.50 -7.83
CA ASP A 882 -14.30 -23.28 -6.79
C ASP A 882 -15.63 -23.83 -7.32
N LEU A 883 -16.20 -24.81 -6.62
CA LEU A 883 -17.48 -25.40 -7.04
C LEU A 883 -18.67 -24.43 -6.88
N PHE A 884 -18.54 -23.41 -6.03
CA PHE A 884 -19.51 -22.32 -5.92
C PHE A 884 -19.47 -21.37 -7.11
N SER A 885 -18.39 -21.42 -7.89
CA SER A 885 -18.17 -20.55 -9.03
C SER A 885 -19.14 -20.81 -10.18
N VAL A 886 -19.80 -21.97 -10.23
CA VAL A 886 -20.79 -22.29 -11.28
C VAL A 886 -22.05 -21.44 -11.09
N ALA A 887 -22.62 -21.41 -9.88
CA ALA A 887 -23.72 -20.51 -9.54
C ALA A 887 -23.34 -19.04 -9.70
N HIS A 888 -22.10 -18.67 -9.33
CA HIS A 888 -21.56 -17.33 -9.53
C HIS A 888 -21.53 -16.96 -11.03
N ALA A 889 -20.97 -17.81 -11.89
CA ALA A 889 -20.89 -17.58 -13.33
C ALA A 889 -22.28 -17.44 -13.96
N CYS A 890 -23.24 -18.28 -13.57
CA CYS A 890 -24.62 -18.16 -14.05
C CYS A 890 -25.27 -16.85 -13.60
N LEU A 891 -25.13 -16.47 -12.33
CA LEU A 891 -25.72 -15.23 -11.82
C LEU A 891 -25.13 -14.00 -12.52
N PHE A 892 -23.80 -13.97 -12.68
CA PHE A 892 -23.13 -12.92 -13.44
C PHE A 892 -23.67 -12.82 -14.88
N ALA A 893 -23.73 -13.96 -15.59
CA ALA A 893 -24.24 -14.01 -16.96
C ALA A 893 -25.71 -13.57 -17.07
N ASP A 894 -26.56 -14.00 -16.12
CA ASP A 894 -27.98 -13.66 -16.09
C ASP A 894 -28.24 -12.19 -15.81
N VAL A 895 -27.51 -11.60 -14.85
CA VAL A 895 -27.65 -10.18 -14.52
C VAL A 895 -27.12 -9.33 -15.67
N VAL A 896 -25.98 -9.68 -16.26
CA VAL A 896 -25.46 -8.99 -17.46
C VAL A 896 -26.46 -9.08 -18.62
N GLN A 897 -27.01 -10.27 -18.88
CA GLN A 897 -28.03 -10.43 -19.92
C GLN A 897 -29.28 -9.60 -19.63
N TYR A 898 -29.74 -9.57 -18.38
CA TYR A 898 -30.87 -8.76 -17.96
C TYR A 898 -30.64 -7.26 -18.23
N MET A 899 -29.43 -6.75 -17.95
CA MET A 899 -29.09 -5.36 -18.23
C MET A 899 -29.10 -5.08 -19.74
N ILE A 900 -28.54 -5.99 -20.54
CA ILE A 900 -28.51 -5.88 -22.02
C ILE A 900 -29.93 -5.90 -22.60
N ASP A 901 -30.77 -6.87 -22.20
CA ASP A 901 -32.13 -7.05 -22.71
C ASP A 901 -33.05 -5.86 -22.40
N ARG A 902 -32.71 -5.07 -21.38
CA ARG A 902 -33.48 -3.90 -20.92
C ARG A 902 -32.83 -2.57 -21.25
N ASP A 903 -31.71 -2.58 -21.98
CA ASP A 903 -30.95 -1.38 -22.33
C ASP A 903 -30.59 -0.53 -21.10
N ILE A 904 -30.23 -1.21 -20.00
CA ILE A 904 -29.79 -0.57 -18.75
C ILE A 904 -28.28 -0.41 -18.82
N GLU A 905 -27.79 0.82 -18.77
CA GLU A 905 -26.36 1.10 -18.70
C GLU A 905 -25.78 0.63 -17.35
N TYR A 906 -24.66 -0.09 -17.39
CA TYR A 906 -23.97 -0.59 -16.21
C TYR A 906 -22.45 -0.53 -16.39
N GLU A 907 -21.72 -0.37 -15.29
CA GLU A 907 -20.26 -0.50 -15.29
C GLU A 907 -19.88 -1.97 -14.99
N PRO A 908 -19.16 -2.67 -15.90
CA PRO A 908 -18.85 -4.09 -15.72
C PRO A 908 -18.10 -4.42 -14.43
N ILE A 909 -17.14 -3.58 -14.03
CA ILE A 909 -16.34 -3.79 -12.82
C ILE A 909 -17.24 -3.72 -11.58
N ALA A 910 -18.12 -2.72 -11.49
CA ALA A 910 -19.03 -2.55 -10.37
C ALA A 910 -20.01 -3.73 -10.27
N LEU A 911 -20.55 -4.21 -11.40
CA LEU A 911 -21.44 -5.37 -11.42
C LEU A 911 -20.73 -6.63 -10.92
N VAL A 912 -19.47 -6.86 -11.34
CA VAL A 912 -18.69 -8.01 -10.83
C VAL A 912 -18.44 -7.88 -9.33
N GLU A 913 -18.12 -6.68 -8.84
CA GLU A 913 -17.94 -6.42 -7.40
C GLU A 913 -19.22 -6.71 -6.60
N ASP A 914 -20.38 -6.31 -7.12
CA ASP A 914 -21.70 -6.56 -6.51
C ASP A 914 -22.05 -8.06 -6.47
N VAL A 915 -21.85 -8.77 -7.59
CA VAL A 915 -22.08 -10.22 -7.65
C VAL A 915 -21.14 -10.96 -6.70
N ASN A 916 -19.86 -10.57 -6.67
CA ASN A 916 -18.88 -11.10 -5.71
C ASN A 916 -19.31 -10.85 -4.26
N GLN A 917 -19.81 -9.66 -3.96
CA GLN A 917 -20.32 -9.32 -2.64
C GLN A 917 -21.54 -10.18 -2.27
N ALA A 918 -22.45 -10.42 -3.22
CA ALA A 918 -23.62 -11.26 -3.01
C ALA A 918 -23.22 -12.72 -2.73
N ILE A 919 -22.35 -13.32 -3.55
CA ILE A 919 -21.83 -14.69 -3.35
C ILE A 919 -21.08 -14.80 -2.02
N ALA A 920 -20.22 -13.83 -1.68
CA ALA A 920 -19.53 -13.81 -0.40
C ALA A 920 -20.51 -13.73 0.79
N ASN A 921 -21.63 -13.00 0.64
CA ASN A 921 -22.64 -12.90 1.69
C ASN A 921 -23.34 -14.23 1.98
N VAL A 922 -23.56 -15.08 0.97
CA VAL A 922 -24.15 -16.42 1.15
C VAL A 922 -23.38 -17.23 2.19
N HIS A 923 -22.05 -17.13 2.20
CA HIS A 923 -21.20 -17.81 3.18
C HIS A 923 -21.06 -17.06 4.51
N LEU A 924 -20.91 -15.73 4.46
CA LEU A 924 -20.65 -14.91 5.65
C LEU A 924 -21.88 -14.72 6.54
N SER A 925 -23.08 -14.73 5.97
CA SER A 925 -24.34 -14.66 6.71
C SER A 925 -24.56 -15.90 7.59
N GLY A 926 -24.02 -17.05 7.16
CA GLY A 926 -24.25 -18.35 7.79
C GLY A 926 -25.63 -18.93 7.53
N GLU A 927 -26.50 -18.26 6.77
CA GLU A 927 -27.86 -18.73 6.46
C GLU A 927 -27.83 -19.98 5.56
N MET A 928 -26.93 -20.05 4.58
CA MET A 928 -26.77 -21.24 3.74
C MET A 928 -26.43 -22.48 4.57
N HIS A 929 -25.47 -22.36 5.50
CA HIS A 929 -25.12 -23.46 6.39
C HIS A 929 -26.26 -23.89 7.32
N LYS A 930 -27.14 -22.96 7.72
CA LYS A 930 -28.32 -23.28 8.54
C LYS A 930 -29.35 -24.04 7.72
N GLU A 931 -29.62 -23.61 6.49
CA GLU A 931 -30.57 -24.26 5.60
C GLU A 931 -30.12 -25.68 5.25
N VAL A 932 -28.83 -25.85 4.90
CA VAL A 932 -28.25 -27.17 4.64
C VAL A 932 -28.29 -28.05 5.89
N ALA A 933 -28.01 -27.50 7.08
CA ALA A 933 -28.08 -28.26 8.33
C ALA A 933 -29.51 -28.61 8.76
N HIS A 934 -30.52 -27.89 8.26
CA HIS A 934 -31.93 -28.16 8.53
C HIS A 934 -32.42 -29.38 7.73
N ASP A 935 -31.97 -29.56 6.49
CA ASP A 935 -32.36 -30.67 5.61
C ASP A 935 -31.14 -31.34 4.95
N LEU A 936 -30.33 -32.03 5.75
CA LEU A 936 -29.10 -32.67 5.29
C LEU A 936 -29.31 -33.66 4.12
N PRO A 937 -30.35 -34.52 4.09
CA PRO A 937 -30.56 -35.46 2.97
C PRO A 937 -30.86 -34.78 1.63
N LYS A 938 -31.44 -33.57 1.65
CA LYS A 938 -31.69 -32.80 0.42
C LYS A 938 -30.40 -32.29 -0.21
N TYR A 939 -29.45 -31.86 0.63
CA TYR A 939 -28.26 -31.12 0.18
C TYR A 939 -26.96 -31.93 0.18
N ILE A 940 -26.84 -32.97 1.02
CA ILE A 940 -25.62 -33.77 1.18
C ILE A 940 -25.84 -35.17 0.60
N GLU A 941 -24.91 -35.59 -0.25
CA GLU A 941 -24.86 -36.95 -0.76
C GLU A 941 -24.30 -37.91 0.31
N PRO A 942 -25.01 -38.99 0.66
CA PRO A 942 -24.50 -39.97 1.60
C PRO A 942 -23.30 -40.74 1.00
N ASN A 943 -22.18 -40.77 1.72
CA ASN A 943 -20.99 -41.54 1.34
C ASN A 943 -20.72 -42.68 2.34
N PRO A 944 -21.22 -43.90 2.10
CA PRO A 944 -21.04 -45.03 3.02
C PRO A 944 -19.59 -45.56 3.08
N THR A 945 -18.75 -45.27 2.07
CA THR A 945 -17.36 -45.77 2.00
C THR A 945 -16.35 -44.84 2.69
N LEU A 946 -16.77 -43.63 3.06
CA LEU A 946 -15.93 -42.65 3.74
C LEU A 946 -15.41 -43.13 5.11
N ARG A 947 -16.28 -43.71 5.96
CA ARG A 947 -15.87 -44.28 7.26
C ARG A 947 -14.84 -45.40 7.08
N PRO A 948 -15.07 -46.42 6.25
CA PRO A 948 -14.06 -47.43 5.93
C PRO A 948 -12.71 -46.86 5.48
N LEU A 949 -12.70 -45.80 4.67
CA LEU A 949 -11.47 -45.13 4.24
C LEU A 949 -10.72 -44.50 5.41
N LEU A 950 -11.39 -43.71 6.24
CA LEU A 950 -10.75 -43.05 7.39
C LEU A 950 -10.23 -44.07 8.41
N GLU A 951 -10.99 -45.13 8.67
CA GLU A 951 -10.58 -46.23 9.54
C GLU A 951 -9.37 -46.98 8.96
N ARG A 952 -9.32 -47.20 7.65
CA ARG A 952 -8.16 -47.83 6.99
C ARG A 952 -6.91 -46.97 7.09
N ILE A 953 -7.01 -45.66 6.88
CA ILE A 953 -5.88 -44.73 7.05
C ILE A 953 -5.34 -44.82 8.47
N ARG A 954 -6.24 -44.79 9.47
CA ARG A 954 -5.89 -44.93 10.88
C ARG A 954 -5.25 -46.29 11.20
N ASN A 955 -5.83 -47.38 10.72
CA ASN A 955 -5.34 -48.75 10.96
C ASN A 955 -3.99 -48.99 10.28
N SER A 956 -3.64 -48.24 9.24
CA SER A 956 -2.32 -48.27 8.61
C SER A 956 -1.22 -47.53 9.41
N GLY A 957 -1.56 -46.98 10.58
CA GLY A 957 -0.63 -46.25 11.45
C GLY A 957 -0.41 -44.79 11.08
N LYS A 958 -1.11 -44.28 10.05
CA LYS A 958 -1.03 -42.89 9.60
C LYS A 958 -1.87 -41.98 10.48
N LYS A 959 -1.46 -40.71 10.57
CA LYS A 959 -2.21 -39.66 11.27
C LYS A 959 -3.17 -38.95 10.32
N SER A 960 -4.26 -38.42 10.84
CA SER A 960 -5.26 -37.69 10.02
C SER A 960 -5.65 -36.36 10.64
N PHE A 961 -5.96 -35.36 9.82
CA PHE A 961 -6.54 -34.10 10.30
C PHE A 961 -7.56 -33.51 9.34
N LEU A 962 -8.51 -32.76 9.91
CA LEU A 962 -9.51 -32.00 9.17
C LEU A 962 -9.19 -30.51 9.26
N CYS A 963 -9.14 -29.80 8.14
CA CYS A 963 -8.92 -28.35 8.09
C CYS A 963 -9.91 -27.68 7.14
N THR A 964 -10.87 -26.93 7.68
CA THR A 964 -11.98 -26.36 6.91
C THR A 964 -12.24 -24.89 7.24
N ASN A 965 -12.75 -24.14 6.26
CA ASN A 965 -13.27 -22.78 6.46
C ASN A 965 -14.64 -22.75 7.14
N SER A 966 -15.36 -23.87 7.12
CA SER A 966 -16.68 -24.02 7.70
C SER A 966 -16.67 -23.97 9.22
N SER A 967 -17.81 -23.55 9.80
CA SER A 967 -18.00 -23.51 11.24
C SER A 967 -18.10 -24.92 11.83
N PHE A 968 -17.70 -25.09 13.10
CA PHE A 968 -17.80 -26.40 13.73
C PHE A 968 -19.25 -26.92 13.79
N SER A 969 -20.23 -26.06 14.05
CA SER A 969 -21.64 -26.47 14.13
C SER A 969 -22.13 -27.08 12.82
N TYR A 970 -21.69 -26.52 11.69
CA TYR A 970 -22.07 -27.00 10.37
C TYR A 970 -21.43 -28.36 10.04
N ILE A 971 -20.09 -28.44 10.14
CA ILE A 971 -19.38 -29.69 9.83
C ILE A 971 -19.77 -30.81 10.79
N ASN A 972 -20.10 -30.49 12.05
CA ASN A 972 -20.55 -31.48 13.01
C ASN A 972 -21.92 -32.06 12.65
N ALA A 973 -22.82 -31.28 12.03
CA ALA A 973 -24.11 -31.81 11.57
C ALA A 973 -23.91 -32.78 10.39
N GLY A 974 -23.16 -32.37 9.37
CA GLY A 974 -22.91 -33.21 8.19
C GLY A 974 -22.04 -34.44 8.48
N LEU A 975 -20.96 -34.32 9.26
CA LEU A 975 -20.13 -35.49 9.62
C LEU A 975 -20.86 -36.46 10.56
N LYS A 976 -21.77 -35.99 11.41
CA LYS A 976 -22.65 -36.91 12.17
C LYS A 976 -23.59 -37.67 11.25
N TYR A 977 -24.15 -37.01 10.25
CA TYR A 977 -25.01 -37.65 9.26
C TYR A 977 -24.26 -38.69 8.42
N MET A 978 -23.05 -38.39 7.96
CA MET A 978 -22.27 -39.30 7.10
C MET A 978 -21.51 -40.38 7.87
N LEU A 979 -20.97 -40.07 9.05
CA LEU A 979 -20.06 -40.95 9.78
C LEU A 979 -20.65 -41.44 11.10
N GLY A 980 -21.54 -40.70 11.76
CA GLY A 980 -22.06 -41.01 13.11
C GLY A 980 -21.48 -40.12 14.22
N ASP A 981 -21.93 -40.30 15.45
CA ASP A 981 -21.66 -39.39 16.58
C ASP A 981 -20.19 -39.33 17.04
N ASP A 982 -19.43 -40.40 16.82
CA ASP A 982 -18.02 -40.56 17.19
C ASP A 982 -17.04 -40.11 16.10
N TRP A 983 -17.51 -39.44 15.04
CA TRP A 983 -16.68 -39.05 13.89
C TRP A 983 -15.39 -38.30 14.27
N ARG A 984 -15.40 -37.54 15.38
CA ARG A 984 -14.23 -36.78 15.87
C ARG A 984 -13.05 -37.68 16.22
N GLU A 985 -13.30 -38.94 16.59
CA GLU A 985 -12.27 -39.92 16.93
C GLU A 985 -11.56 -40.50 15.70
N LEU A 986 -12.06 -40.21 14.49
CA LEU A 986 -11.44 -40.59 13.22
C LEU A 986 -10.31 -39.63 12.80
N PHE A 987 -10.20 -38.47 13.45
CA PHE A 987 -9.19 -37.45 13.16
C PHE A 987 -8.30 -37.20 14.39
N ASP A 988 -6.97 -37.12 14.19
CA ASP A 988 -6.06 -36.71 15.27
C ASP A 988 -6.20 -35.22 15.62
N VAL A 989 -6.55 -34.37 14.63
CA VAL A 989 -6.75 -32.93 14.82
C VAL A 989 -7.93 -32.45 13.98
N VAL A 990 -8.83 -31.66 14.57
CA VAL A 990 -9.93 -30.99 13.84
C VAL A 990 -9.77 -29.48 13.94
N ILE A 991 -9.68 -28.81 12.79
CA ILE A 991 -9.51 -27.36 12.67
C ILE A 991 -10.69 -26.78 11.90
N ALA A 992 -11.61 -26.12 12.61
CA ALA A 992 -12.76 -25.44 12.05
C ALA A 992 -12.50 -23.93 11.89
N SER A 993 -13.12 -23.31 10.89
CA SER A 993 -12.95 -21.89 10.58
C SER A 993 -11.48 -21.46 10.45
N ALA A 994 -10.69 -22.27 9.73
CA ALA A 994 -9.25 -22.11 9.55
C ALA A 994 -8.86 -20.83 8.79
N ARG A 995 -9.75 -20.30 7.94
CA ARG A 995 -9.53 -19.15 7.04
C ARG A 995 -8.43 -19.40 6.00
N LYS A 996 -8.43 -20.57 5.38
CA LYS A 996 -7.66 -20.89 4.17
C LYS A 996 -8.00 -19.89 3.05
N PRO A 997 -7.02 -19.44 2.24
CA PRO A 997 -5.61 -19.83 2.24
C PRO A 997 -4.74 -19.10 3.27
N LYS A 998 -5.26 -18.12 4.03
CA LYS A 998 -4.48 -17.37 5.03
C LYS A 998 -3.92 -18.26 6.14
N PHE A 999 -4.56 -19.40 6.40
CA PHE A 999 -4.04 -20.45 7.29
C PHE A 999 -2.64 -20.95 6.89
N TYR A 1000 -2.34 -21.00 5.58
CA TYR A 1000 -1.06 -21.46 5.05
C TYR A 1000 0.02 -20.38 5.04
N THR A 1001 -0.37 -19.11 4.91
CA THR A 1001 0.56 -18.00 4.65
C THR A 1001 0.79 -17.08 5.85
N ARG A 1002 -0.17 -16.96 6.78
CA ARG A 1002 -0.05 -16.07 7.95
C ARG A 1002 0.23 -16.87 9.21
N GLN A 1003 1.05 -16.31 10.11
CA GLN A 1003 1.26 -16.89 11.43
C GLN A 1003 0.16 -16.45 12.38
N ARG A 1004 -0.59 -17.41 12.94
CA ARG A 1004 -1.65 -17.15 13.92
C ARG A 1004 -1.71 -18.29 14.93
N SER A 1005 -2.05 -17.97 16.18
CA SER A 1005 -2.20 -18.99 17.24
C SER A 1005 -3.57 -19.70 17.19
N PHE A 1006 -3.59 -21.00 17.44
CA PHE A 1006 -4.77 -21.83 17.61
C PHE A 1006 -5.49 -21.43 18.88
N ARG A 1007 -6.81 -21.58 18.83
CA ARG A 1007 -7.69 -21.50 19.98
C ARG A 1007 -8.52 -22.76 20.06
N LYS A 1008 -8.67 -23.31 21.25
CA LYS A 1008 -9.58 -24.43 21.49
C LYS A 1008 -11.02 -23.91 21.44
N LEU A 1009 -11.89 -24.62 20.76
CA LEU A 1009 -13.31 -24.29 20.68
C LEU A 1009 -14.07 -25.11 21.73
N ASP A 1010 -14.84 -24.44 22.58
CA ASP A 1010 -15.83 -25.12 23.43
C ASP A 1010 -17.01 -25.54 22.55
N THR A 1011 -17.10 -26.85 22.30
CA THR A 1011 -18.14 -27.42 21.44
C THR A 1011 -19.54 -27.36 22.05
N GLY A 1012 -19.66 -27.18 23.37
CA GLY A 1012 -20.95 -27.08 24.07
C GLY A 1012 -21.52 -25.66 24.02
N HIS A 1013 -20.73 -24.67 24.43
CA HIS A 1013 -21.15 -23.26 24.51
C HIS A 1013 -20.88 -22.45 23.23
N LYS A 1014 -20.26 -23.06 22.21
CA LYS A 1014 -19.84 -22.40 20.95
C LYS A 1014 -18.91 -21.19 21.18
N GLN A 1015 -18.16 -21.18 22.28
CA GLN A 1015 -17.23 -20.11 22.62
C GLN A 1015 -15.77 -20.50 22.39
N VAL A 1016 -14.96 -19.52 22.01
CA VAL A 1016 -13.53 -19.70 21.83
C VAL A 1016 -12.83 -19.59 23.19
N GLN A 1017 -12.05 -20.59 23.56
CA GLN A 1017 -11.24 -20.57 24.77
C GLN A 1017 -9.94 -19.79 24.51
N TRP A 1018 -9.67 -18.78 25.33
CA TRP A 1018 -8.54 -17.86 25.14
C TRP A 1018 -7.20 -18.33 25.71
N HIS A 1019 -7.17 -19.53 26.29
CA HIS A 1019 -5.95 -20.16 26.77
C HIS A 1019 -4.98 -20.47 25.61
N ALA A 1020 -3.68 -20.47 25.92
CA ALA A 1020 -2.66 -20.82 24.95
C ALA A 1020 -2.71 -22.33 24.66
N VAL A 1021 -2.92 -22.69 23.39
CA VAL A 1021 -2.87 -24.09 22.94
C VAL A 1021 -1.41 -24.53 22.85
N ARG A 1022 -0.98 -25.42 23.75
CA ARG A 1022 0.39 -25.95 23.83
C ARG A 1022 0.58 -27.33 23.20
N ALA A 1023 -0.52 -28.06 23.02
CA ALA A 1023 -0.58 -29.36 22.35
C ALA A 1023 -1.95 -29.48 21.66
N LEU A 1024 -2.02 -30.33 20.64
CA LEU A 1024 -3.27 -30.68 19.98
C LEU A 1024 -3.67 -32.09 20.42
N HIS A 1025 -4.91 -32.26 20.83
CA HIS A 1025 -5.45 -33.51 21.34
C HIS A 1025 -6.57 -34.02 20.45
N ARG A 1026 -6.63 -35.35 20.30
CA ARG A 1026 -7.71 -36.04 19.59
C ARG A 1026 -9.06 -35.79 20.29
N GLY A 1027 -10.13 -35.69 19.50
CA GLY A 1027 -11.49 -35.39 19.99
C GLY A 1027 -11.73 -33.90 20.29
N GLU A 1028 -10.68 -33.10 20.40
CA GLU A 1028 -10.78 -31.65 20.57
C GLU A 1028 -10.86 -30.91 19.24
N VAL A 1029 -11.53 -29.76 19.26
CA VAL A 1029 -11.73 -28.91 18.09
C VAL A 1029 -10.99 -27.60 18.29
N TYR A 1030 -10.24 -27.21 17.27
CA TYR A 1030 -9.49 -25.97 17.25
C TYR A 1030 -10.03 -25.04 16.17
N THR A 1031 -9.80 -23.75 16.37
CA THR A 1031 -10.10 -22.72 15.38
C THR A 1031 -8.95 -21.74 15.29
N GLN A 1032 -8.95 -20.91 14.24
CA GLN A 1032 -7.83 -20.04 13.90
C GLN A 1032 -6.56 -20.86 13.63
N GLY A 1033 -5.42 -20.46 14.16
CA GLY A 1033 -4.15 -21.14 13.92
C GLY A 1033 -3.56 -20.88 12.53
N SER A 1034 -2.45 -21.54 12.28
CA SER A 1034 -1.73 -21.51 11.01
C SER A 1034 -0.94 -22.80 10.81
N VAL A 1035 -0.61 -23.16 9.57
CA VAL A 1035 0.24 -24.34 9.29
C VAL A 1035 1.57 -24.27 10.04
N TYR A 1036 2.19 -23.08 10.14
CA TYR A 1036 3.40 -22.92 10.94
C TYR A 1036 3.25 -23.43 12.38
N GLN A 1037 2.10 -23.16 13.01
CA GLN A 1037 1.84 -23.60 14.38
C GLN A 1037 1.40 -25.06 14.42
N LEU A 1038 0.65 -25.53 13.41
CA LEU A 1038 0.31 -26.94 13.28
C LEU A 1038 1.59 -27.78 13.24
N SER A 1039 2.49 -27.47 12.30
CA SER A 1039 3.80 -28.08 12.17
C SER A 1039 4.63 -27.97 13.44
N LYS A 1040 4.56 -26.85 14.17
CA LYS A 1040 5.27 -26.69 15.45
C LYS A 1040 4.71 -27.59 16.56
N LEU A 1041 3.39 -27.77 16.62
CA LEU A 1041 2.73 -28.55 17.67
C LEU A 1041 2.73 -30.05 17.38
N THR A 1042 2.73 -30.45 16.11
CA THR A 1042 2.61 -31.86 15.71
C THR A 1042 3.89 -32.44 15.11
N GLY A 1043 4.80 -31.61 14.63
CA GLY A 1043 5.96 -32.03 13.83
C GLY A 1043 5.65 -32.39 12.38
N TRP A 1044 4.41 -32.17 11.91
CA TRP A 1044 3.99 -32.54 10.55
C TRP A 1044 4.51 -31.52 9.53
N VAL A 1045 5.48 -31.92 8.71
CA VAL A 1045 6.16 -31.04 7.74
C VAL A 1045 6.54 -31.76 6.44
N GLY A 1046 6.64 -31.00 5.35
CA GLY A 1046 7.20 -31.44 4.07
C GLY A 1046 6.40 -32.54 3.37
N ASN A 1047 7.09 -33.33 2.56
CA ASN A 1047 6.52 -34.32 1.64
C ASN A 1047 5.91 -35.57 2.31
N ARG A 1048 5.94 -35.65 3.64
CA ARG A 1048 5.30 -36.70 4.44
C ARG A 1048 3.85 -36.41 4.77
N VAL A 1049 3.38 -35.19 4.49
CA VAL A 1049 1.99 -34.79 4.63
C VAL A 1049 1.34 -34.79 3.26
N LEU A 1050 0.22 -35.51 3.12
CA LEU A 1050 -0.67 -35.44 1.95
C LEU A 1050 -1.92 -34.65 2.34
N TYR A 1051 -2.15 -33.50 1.73
CA TYR A 1051 -3.38 -32.74 1.93
C TYR A 1051 -4.29 -32.88 0.71
N ILE A 1052 -5.53 -33.29 0.95
CA ILE A 1052 -6.54 -33.52 -0.09
C ILE A 1052 -7.64 -32.46 0.05
N GLY A 1053 -7.98 -31.82 -1.06
CA GLY A 1053 -8.99 -30.77 -1.15
C GLY A 1053 -9.62 -30.70 -2.54
N ASP A 1054 -10.62 -29.86 -2.73
CA ASP A 1054 -11.27 -29.62 -4.02
C ASP A 1054 -10.78 -28.31 -4.66
N ASN A 1055 -10.52 -27.27 -3.86
CA ASN A 1055 -10.20 -25.93 -4.36
C ASN A 1055 -8.71 -25.74 -4.63
N LEU A 1056 -8.35 -25.53 -5.90
CA LEU A 1056 -6.94 -25.34 -6.29
C LEU A 1056 -6.25 -24.22 -5.51
N PHE A 1057 -6.87 -23.05 -5.36
CA PHE A 1057 -6.20 -21.87 -4.77
C PHE A 1057 -6.31 -21.80 -3.25
N ALA A 1058 -7.49 -22.14 -2.71
CA ALA A 1058 -7.69 -22.11 -1.26
C ALA A 1058 -6.98 -23.28 -0.58
N ASP A 1059 -6.90 -24.45 -1.24
CA ASP A 1059 -6.54 -25.72 -0.61
C ASP A 1059 -5.26 -26.36 -1.12
N LEU A 1060 -4.86 -26.19 -2.39
CA LEU A 1060 -3.81 -27.05 -2.96
C LEU A 1060 -2.54 -26.30 -3.37
N VAL A 1061 -2.65 -25.06 -3.86
CA VAL A 1061 -1.50 -24.26 -4.30
C VAL A 1061 -0.56 -23.94 -3.14
N GLU A 1062 -1.06 -23.39 -2.03
CA GLU A 1062 -0.20 -22.94 -0.92
C GLU A 1062 0.40 -24.09 -0.09
N PRO A 1063 -0.30 -25.22 0.18
CA PRO A 1063 0.32 -26.37 0.83
C PRO A 1063 1.51 -26.93 0.04
N SER A 1064 1.36 -27.07 -1.27
CA SER A 1064 2.45 -27.52 -2.15
C SER A 1064 3.57 -26.48 -2.19
N ARG A 1065 3.25 -25.24 -2.56
CA ARG A 1065 4.25 -24.18 -2.82
C ARG A 1065 4.97 -23.68 -1.57
N ALA A 1066 4.26 -23.46 -0.47
CA ALA A 1066 4.81 -22.81 0.72
C ALA A 1066 5.29 -23.81 1.79
N ASN A 1067 4.69 -25.00 1.85
CA ASN A 1067 4.95 -25.99 2.92
C ASN A 1067 5.58 -27.29 2.42
N GLY A 1068 5.67 -27.50 1.09
CA GLY A 1068 6.21 -28.71 0.49
C GLY A 1068 5.38 -29.96 0.77
N TRP A 1069 4.10 -29.80 1.11
CA TRP A 1069 3.18 -30.91 1.30
C TRP A 1069 2.83 -31.55 -0.05
N ARG A 1070 2.57 -32.86 -0.03
CA ARG A 1070 1.95 -33.54 -1.17
C ARG A 1070 0.49 -33.16 -1.24
N THR A 1071 -0.07 -33.09 -2.44
CA THR A 1071 -1.43 -32.57 -2.66
C THR A 1071 -2.28 -33.52 -3.50
N GLY A 1072 -3.51 -33.73 -3.05
CA GLY A 1072 -4.54 -34.48 -3.77
C GLY A 1072 -5.71 -33.57 -4.15
N ALA A 1073 -6.23 -33.66 -5.38
CA ALA A 1073 -7.45 -32.94 -5.77
C ALA A 1073 -8.64 -33.89 -5.95
N ILE A 1074 -9.80 -33.50 -5.42
CA ILE A 1074 -11.08 -34.11 -5.75
C ILE A 1074 -11.81 -33.23 -6.78
N ILE A 1075 -12.07 -33.79 -7.96
CA ILE A 1075 -12.66 -33.07 -9.10
C ILE A 1075 -13.82 -33.90 -9.65
N ARG A 1076 -15.04 -33.67 -9.18
CA ARG A 1076 -16.20 -34.52 -9.50
C ARG A 1076 -16.55 -34.52 -10.97
N GLU A 1077 -16.30 -33.42 -11.67
CA GLU A 1077 -16.58 -33.24 -13.09
C GLU A 1077 -15.87 -34.27 -13.98
N LEU A 1078 -14.81 -34.93 -13.47
CA LEU A 1078 -14.18 -36.07 -14.16
C LEU A 1078 -15.16 -37.22 -14.43
N GLU A 1079 -16.10 -37.48 -13.52
CA GLU A 1079 -17.03 -38.61 -13.64
C GLU A 1079 -17.89 -38.47 -14.91
N ASP A 1080 -18.43 -37.27 -15.14
CA ASP A 1080 -19.22 -36.96 -16.32
C ASP A 1080 -18.39 -36.86 -17.58
N GLU A 1081 -17.24 -36.18 -17.54
CA GLU A 1081 -16.36 -36.08 -18.71
C GLU A 1081 -15.88 -37.44 -19.17
N MET A 1082 -15.43 -38.31 -18.26
CA MET A 1082 -14.99 -39.65 -18.61
C MET A 1082 -16.14 -40.50 -19.15
N ARG A 1083 -17.34 -40.37 -18.58
CA ARG A 1083 -18.55 -41.06 -19.06
C ARG A 1083 -18.87 -40.65 -20.49
N VAL A 1084 -18.87 -39.36 -20.81
CA VAL A 1084 -19.10 -38.84 -22.16
C VAL A 1084 -17.98 -39.25 -23.11
N GLN A 1085 -16.72 -39.12 -22.71
CA GLN A 1085 -15.56 -39.46 -23.55
C GLN A 1085 -15.54 -40.94 -23.96
N ARG A 1086 -16.13 -41.83 -23.17
CA ARG A 1086 -16.25 -43.27 -23.48
C ARG A 1086 -17.38 -43.59 -24.47
N THR A 1087 -18.26 -42.64 -24.78
CA THR A 1087 -19.35 -42.89 -25.72
C THR A 1087 -18.81 -43.13 -27.14
N PRO A 1088 -19.43 -44.02 -27.94
CA PRO A 1088 -19.02 -44.26 -29.32
C PRO A 1088 -19.04 -43.00 -30.19
N GLU A 1089 -19.96 -42.09 -29.91
CA GLU A 1089 -20.12 -40.82 -30.61
C GLU A 1089 -18.92 -39.89 -30.39
N TYR A 1090 -18.52 -39.68 -29.12
CA TYR A 1090 -17.34 -38.90 -28.78
C TYR A 1090 -16.07 -39.50 -29.40
N GLN A 1091 -15.88 -40.83 -29.28
CA GLN A 1091 -14.72 -41.52 -29.85
C GLN A 1091 -14.66 -41.39 -31.37
N ARG A 1092 -15.81 -41.43 -32.05
CA ARG A 1092 -15.89 -41.22 -33.50
C ARG A 1092 -15.50 -39.79 -33.88
N LEU A 1093 -16.04 -38.78 -33.20
CA LEU A 1093 -15.71 -37.37 -33.47
C LEU A 1093 -14.23 -37.09 -33.21
N ALA A 1094 -13.69 -37.56 -32.08
CA ALA A 1094 -12.26 -37.43 -31.75
C ALA A 1094 -11.36 -38.10 -32.81
N PHE A 1095 -11.75 -39.27 -33.33
CA PHE A 1095 -11.05 -39.93 -34.43
C PHE A 1095 -11.10 -39.12 -35.73
N GLN A 1096 -12.28 -38.59 -36.10
CA GLN A 1096 -12.45 -37.77 -37.30
C GLN A 1096 -11.61 -36.48 -37.23
N ILE A 1097 -11.62 -35.80 -36.09
CA ILE A 1097 -10.80 -34.60 -35.83
C ILE A 1097 -9.31 -34.94 -36.00
N ASN A 1098 -8.82 -35.99 -35.33
CA ASN A 1098 -7.42 -36.43 -35.46
C ASN A 1098 -7.03 -36.71 -36.93
N LYS A 1099 -7.94 -37.33 -37.71
CA LYS A 1099 -7.68 -37.61 -39.13
C LYS A 1099 -7.67 -36.37 -40.01
N ILE A 1100 -8.53 -35.39 -39.74
CA ILE A 1100 -8.52 -34.11 -40.45
C ILE A 1100 -7.26 -33.33 -40.11
N GLU A 1101 -6.85 -33.28 -38.84
CA GLU A 1101 -5.59 -32.63 -38.44
C GLU A 1101 -4.36 -33.28 -39.07
N GLU A 1102 -4.33 -34.61 -39.17
CA GLU A 1102 -3.29 -35.37 -39.87
C GLU A 1102 -3.28 -35.03 -41.37
N LEU A 1103 -4.44 -35.03 -42.01
CA LEU A 1103 -4.60 -34.70 -43.42
C LEU A 1103 -4.16 -33.27 -43.72
N MET A 1104 -4.62 -32.29 -42.93
CA MET A 1104 -4.24 -30.88 -43.07
C MET A 1104 -2.73 -30.71 -42.93
N ARG A 1105 -2.09 -31.39 -41.97
CA ARG A 1105 -0.65 -31.32 -41.77
C ARG A 1105 0.12 -31.91 -42.95
N ASN A 1106 -0.32 -33.05 -43.49
CA ASN A 1106 0.30 -33.68 -44.64
C ASN A 1106 0.17 -32.79 -45.89
N ILE A 1107 -1.03 -32.26 -46.15
CA ILE A 1107 -1.29 -31.34 -47.26
C ILE A 1107 -0.42 -30.09 -47.13
N GLN A 1108 -0.40 -29.43 -45.97
CA GLN A 1108 0.42 -28.24 -45.74
C GLN A 1108 1.92 -28.52 -45.90
N ASN A 1109 2.39 -29.72 -45.51
CA ASN A 1109 3.78 -30.12 -45.71
C ASN A 1109 4.13 -30.37 -47.18
N GLU A 1110 3.23 -30.97 -47.96
CA GLU A 1110 3.41 -31.17 -49.40
C GLU A 1110 3.32 -29.86 -50.19
N LEU A 1111 2.46 -28.94 -49.77
CA LEU A 1111 2.28 -27.62 -50.37
C LEU A 1111 3.41 -26.62 -50.05
N ARG A 1112 4.38 -27.01 -49.22
CA ARG A 1112 5.48 -26.13 -48.77
C ARG A 1112 6.36 -25.64 -49.93
N SER A 1113 6.33 -26.29 -51.09
CA SER A 1113 7.15 -25.97 -52.27
C SER A 1113 6.45 -25.19 -53.38
N GLU A 1114 5.12 -25.04 -53.40
CA GLU A 1114 4.39 -24.29 -54.45
C GLU A 1114 3.19 -23.49 -53.90
N PRO A 1115 3.29 -22.15 -53.80
CA PRO A 1115 2.19 -21.32 -53.32
C PRO A 1115 1.17 -21.08 -54.44
N ILE A 1116 0.24 -22.04 -54.62
CA ILE A 1116 -0.89 -21.89 -55.54
C ILE A 1116 -2.10 -21.36 -54.74
N PRO A 1117 -2.72 -20.22 -55.12
CA PRO A 1117 -3.84 -19.60 -54.37
C PRO A 1117 -5.06 -20.50 -54.14
N GLN A 1118 -5.34 -21.44 -55.05
CA GLN A 1118 -6.45 -22.38 -54.93
C GLN A 1118 -6.29 -23.35 -53.75
N ASN A 1119 -5.07 -23.63 -53.32
CA ASN A 1119 -4.79 -24.53 -52.21
C ASN A 1119 -5.10 -23.90 -50.84
N HIS A 1120 -5.03 -22.56 -50.73
CA HIS A 1120 -5.44 -21.85 -49.51
C HIS A 1120 -6.95 -21.98 -49.27
N VAL A 1121 -7.77 -21.87 -50.33
CA VAL A 1121 -9.23 -22.03 -50.22
C VAL A 1121 -9.62 -23.44 -49.73
N PHE A 1122 -8.91 -24.47 -50.18
CA PHE A 1122 -9.16 -25.85 -49.73
C PHE A 1122 -8.75 -26.07 -48.26
N VAL A 1123 -7.61 -25.51 -47.85
CA VAL A 1123 -7.19 -25.55 -46.44
C VAL A 1123 -8.20 -24.81 -45.54
N ASP A 1124 -8.70 -23.65 -45.97
CA ASP A 1124 -9.72 -22.90 -45.23
C ASP A 1124 -11.04 -23.68 -45.12
N GLN A 1125 -11.44 -24.42 -46.17
CA GLN A 1125 -12.58 -25.34 -46.10
C GLN A 1125 -12.36 -26.46 -45.08
N LEU A 1126 -11.17 -27.06 -45.03
CA LEU A 1126 -10.84 -28.08 -44.04
C LEU A 1126 -10.81 -27.53 -42.60
N VAL A 1127 -10.33 -26.29 -42.40
CA VAL A 1127 -10.40 -25.58 -41.12
C VAL A 1127 -11.86 -25.45 -40.66
N ASN A 1128 -12.77 -25.02 -41.55
CA ASN A 1128 -14.18 -24.90 -41.20
C ASN A 1128 -14.83 -26.24 -40.81
N VAL A 1129 -14.46 -27.34 -41.50
CA VAL A 1129 -14.92 -28.69 -41.14
C VAL A 1129 -14.36 -29.12 -39.78
N HIS A 1130 -13.08 -28.85 -39.51
CA HIS A 1130 -12.45 -29.12 -38.22
C HIS A 1130 -13.14 -28.36 -37.09
N GLU A 1131 -13.40 -27.05 -37.26
CA GLU A 1131 -14.09 -26.23 -36.27
C GLU A 1131 -15.52 -26.72 -36.01
N ALA A 1132 -16.25 -27.15 -37.04
CA ALA A 1132 -17.60 -27.71 -36.90
C ALA A 1132 -17.61 -29.03 -36.09
N LEU A 1133 -16.69 -29.96 -36.40
CA LEU A 1133 -16.57 -31.23 -35.68
C LEU A 1133 -16.12 -31.03 -34.23
N GLN A 1134 -15.23 -30.07 -34.01
CA GLN A 1134 -14.78 -29.74 -32.67
C GLN A 1134 -15.94 -29.17 -31.83
N MET A 1135 -16.77 -28.29 -32.41
CA MET A 1135 -17.97 -27.78 -31.74
C MET A 1135 -18.97 -28.90 -31.41
N GLU A 1136 -19.19 -29.83 -32.35
CA GLU A 1136 -20.06 -31.00 -32.12
C GLU A 1136 -19.54 -31.88 -30.96
N MET A 1137 -18.22 -32.12 -30.91
CA MET A 1137 -17.59 -32.89 -29.84
C MET A 1137 -17.65 -32.18 -28.48
N GLU A 1138 -17.40 -30.86 -28.44
CA GLU A 1138 -17.49 -30.07 -27.20
C GLU A 1138 -18.92 -30.05 -26.65
N ASN A 1139 -19.93 -29.99 -27.53
CA ASN A 1139 -21.35 -29.99 -27.16
C ASN A 1139 -21.80 -31.28 -26.44
N LEU A 1140 -21.13 -32.41 -26.68
CA LEU A 1140 -21.42 -33.66 -25.96
C LEU A 1140 -21.10 -33.58 -24.47
N ILE A 1141 -20.14 -32.73 -24.08
CA ILE A 1141 -19.76 -32.52 -22.67
C ILE A 1141 -20.56 -31.37 -22.07
N ASN A 1142 -20.44 -30.18 -22.66
CA ASN A 1142 -21.21 -29.00 -22.27
C ASN A 1142 -21.40 -28.10 -23.49
N ALA A 1143 -22.64 -27.80 -23.84
CA ALA A 1143 -22.99 -27.04 -25.05
C ALA A 1143 -22.39 -25.63 -25.12
N ASN A 1144 -22.06 -25.03 -23.98
CA ASN A 1144 -21.62 -23.64 -23.90
C ASN A 1144 -20.10 -23.52 -23.85
N PHE A 1145 -19.46 -24.30 -22.97
CA PHE A 1145 -18.04 -24.17 -22.68
C PHE A 1145 -17.24 -25.43 -22.98
N GLY A 1146 -17.83 -26.60 -23.25
CA GLY A 1146 -17.11 -27.86 -23.47
C GLY A 1146 -16.39 -28.42 -22.22
N SER A 1147 -15.30 -29.18 -22.40
CA SER A 1147 -14.57 -29.86 -21.30
C SER A 1147 -13.88 -28.90 -20.32
N VAL A 1148 -14.06 -29.07 -19.01
CA VAL A 1148 -13.31 -28.38 -17.95
C VAL A 1148 -11.79 -28.46 -18.16
N PHE A 1149 -11.29 -29.58 -18.70
CA PHE A 1149 -9.85 -29.81 -18.88
C PHE A 1149 -9.26 -29.31 -20.20
N ARG A 1150 -10.08 -28.92 -21.17
CA ARG A 1150 -9.64 -28.47 -22.50
C ARG A 1150 -10.18 -27.09 -22.85
N ALA A 1151 -9.37 -26.27 -23.50
CA ALA A 1151 -9.77 -25.01 -24.11
C ALA A 1151 -9.22 -25.00 -25.53
N ASP A 1152 -10.11 -25.13 -26.51
CA ASP A 1152 -9.77 -25.52 -27.87
C ASP A 1152 -8.91 -26.82 -27.86
N ALA A 1153 -7.82 -26.85 -28.62
CA ALA A 1153 -6.87 -27.98 -28.65
C ALA A 1153 -5.96 -28.09 -27.40
N TYR A 1154 -5.89 -27.05 -26.57
CA TYR A 1154 -4.93 -26.97 -25.46
C TYR A 1154 -5.55 -27.41 -24.13
N PRO A 1155 -4.74 -27.82 -23.14
CA PRO A 1155 -5.21 -27.89 -21.76
C PRO A 1155 -5.79 -26.54 -21.34
N SER A 1156 -6.91 -26.55 -20.62
CA SER A 1156 -7.48 -25.34 -20.03
C SER A 1156 -6.54 -24.77 -18.95
N GLN A 1157 -6.77 -23.51 -18.55
CA GLN A 1157 -6.05 -22.92 -17.42
C GLN A 1157 -6.26 -23.73 -16.13
N PHE A 1158 -7.48 -24.24 -15.90
CA PHE A 1158 -7.78 -25.13 -14.79
C PHE A 1158 -6.93 -26.42 -14.83
N ALA A 1159 -6.90 -27.12 -15.98
CA ALA A 1159 -6.09 -28.32 -16.15
C ALA A 1159 -4.60 -28.07 -15.92
N PHE A 1160 -4.08 -26.94 -16.40
CA PHE A 1160 -2.69 -26.56 -16.17
C PHE A 1160 -2.37 -26.34 -14.68
N LEU A 1161 -3.29 -25.74 -13.93
CA LEU A 1161 -3.12 -25.55 -12.49
C LEU A 1161 -3.17 -26.87 -11.73
N VAL A 1162 -4.07 -27.79 -12.11
CA VAL A 1162 -4.10 -29.17 -11.58
C VAL A 1162 -2.75 -29.84 -11.85
N GLN A 1163 -2.29 -29.85 -13.10
CA GLN A 1163 -1.03 -30.49 -13.49
C GLN A 1163 0.17 -29.93 -12.72
N ARG A 1164 0.17 -28.63 -12.42
CA ARG A 1164 1.28 -27.95 -11.77
C ARG A 1164 1.32 -28.11 -10.26
N TYR A 1165 0.17 -28.11 -9.58
CA TYR A 1165 0.09 -27.99 -8.13
C TYR A 1165 -0.49 -29.21 -7.41
N VAL A 1166 -0.98 -30.20 -8.16
CA VAL A 1166 -1.64 -31.39 -7.64
C VAL A 1166 -0.83 -32.62 -8.02
N ASP A 1167 -0.42 -33.42 -7.03
CA ASP A 1167 0.32 -34.66 -7.29
C ASP A 1167 -0.56 -35.76 -7.85
N ILE A 1168 -1.73 -35.96 -7.24
CA ILE A 1168 -2.73 -36.94 -7.64
C ILE A 1168 -4.12 -36.30 -7.65
N TYR A 1169 -4.99 -36.70 -8.56
CA TYR A 1169 -6.37 -36.25 -8.59
C TYR A 1169 -7.31 -37.39 -8.90
N SER A 1170 -8.55 -37.30 -8.42
CA SER A 1170 -9.59 -38.29 -8.70
C SER A 1170 -10.96 -37.65 -8.65
N ALA A 1171 -11.96 -38.33 -9.21
CA ALA A 1171 -13.35 -37.88 -9.17
C ALA A 1171 -13.91 -37.95 -7.73
N ARG A 1172 -13.52 -38.98 -6.98
CA ARG A 1172 -14.01 -39.23 -5.63
C ARG A 1172 -12.89 -39.68 -4.71
N LEU A 1173 -13.04 -39.39 -3.42
CA LEU A 1173 -12.01 -39.69 -2.42
C LEU A 1173 -11.88 -41.20 -2.16
N GLU A 1174 -13.00 -41.92 -2.20
CA GLU A 1174 -13.08 -43.36 -1.99
C GLU A 1174 -12.31 -44.19 -3.03
N ASN A 1175 -11.96 -43.63 -4.20
CA ASN A 1175 -11.12 -44.31 -5.19
C ASN A 1175 -9.72 -44.65 -4.62
N LEU A 1176 -9.27 -43.96 -3.57
CA LEU A 1176 -8.05 -44.34 -2.84
C LEU A 1176 -8.17 -45.68 -2.11
N LEU A 1177 -9.39 -46.20 -1.87
CA LEU A 1177 -9.61 -47.51 -1.26
C LEU A 1177 -9.15 -48.66 -2.17
N GLU A 1178 -9.17 -48.46 -3.48
CA GLU A 1178 -8.77 -49.51 -4.43
C GLU A 1178 -7.27 -49.80 -4.40
N TYR A 1179 -6.47 -48.91 -3.80
CA TYR A 1179 -5.01 -49.01 -3.78
C TYR A 1179 -4.47 -49.42 -2.40
N PRO A 1180 -3.45 -50.31 -2.33
CA PRO A 1180 -2.80 -50.64 -1.07
C PRO A 1180 -2.03 -49.44 -0.49
N SER A 1181 -1.84 -49.38 0.83
CA SER A 1181 -1.09 -48.29 1.49
C SER A 1181 0.39 -48.22 1.08
N SER A 1182 0.91 -49.26 0.43
CA SER A 1182 2.25 -49.32 -0.16
C SER A 1182 2.30 -48.83 -1.62
N HIS A 1183 1.14 -48.57 -2.25
CA HIS A 1183 1.05 -48.21 -3.66
C HIS A 1183 1.85 -46.94 -3.98
N THR A 1184 2.37 -46.91 -5.19
CA THR A 1184 3.11 -45.77 -5.73
C THR A 1184 2.48 -45.38 -7.06
N PHE A 1185 1.96 -44.16 -7.11
CA PHE A 1185 1.40 -43.57 -8.30
C PHE A 1185 2.52 -42.98 -9.16
N TYR A 1186 2.51 -43.29 -10.45
CA TYR A 1186 3.46 -42.80 -11.44
C TYR A 1186 2.71 -41.99 -12.50
N PRO A 1187 3.25 -40.83 -12.93
CA PRO A 1187 2.66 -40.09 -14.03
C PRO A 1187 2.87 -40.81 -15.35
N GLU A 1188 1.90 -40.71 -16.26
CA GLU A 1188 2.06 -41.15 -17.63
C GLU A 1188 3.08 -40.25 -18.36
N ARG A 1189 3.93 -40.84 -19.19
CA ARG A 1189 4.92 -40.09 -19.96
C ARG A 1189 4.23 -39.32 -21.09
N ILE A 1190 4.12 -38.00 -20.94
CA ILE A 1190 3.64 -37.12 -22.00
C ILE A 1190 4.75 -36.97 -23.05
N ALA A 1191 4.50 -37.45 -24.26
CA ALA A 1191 5.45 -37.32 -25.36
C ALA A 1191 5.54 -35.86 -25.84
N MET A 1192 6.75 -35.34 -26.03
CA MET A 1192 6.95 -34.05 -26.70
C MET A 1192 6.68 -34.18 -28.21
N PRO A 1193 6.24 -33.13 -28.92
CA PRO A 1193 5.88 -33.23 -30.35
C PRO A 1193 6.97 -33.75 -31.31
N HIS A 1194 8.24 -33.72 -30.90
CA HIS A 1194 9.38 -34.25 -31.67
C HIS A 1194 9.82 -35.65 -31.22
N GLU A 1195 9.25 -36.18 -30.13
CA GLU A 1195 9.49 -37.55 -29.72
C GLU A 1195 8.71 -38.48 -30.65
N TYR A 1196 9.41 -39.40 -31.31
CA TYR A 1196 8.76 -40.41 -32.13
C TYR A 1196 7.81 -41.25 -31.26
N PRO A 1197 6.54 -41.42 -31.65
CA PRO A 1197 5.71 -42.43 -31.03
C PRO A 1197 6.42 -43.77 -31.24
N ALA A 1198 6.70 -44.48 -30.14
CA ALA A 1198 7.32 -45.79 -30.21
C ALA A 1198 6.30 -46.76 -30.83
N GLU A 1199 6.27 -46.86 -32.16
CA GLU A 1199 5.60 -47.97 -32.82
C GLU A 1199 6.37 -49.24 -32.50
N ALA A 1200 5.68 -50.22 -31.91
CA ALA A 1200 6.24 -51.54 -31.75
C ALA A 1200 6.70 -52.05 -33.13
N PRO A 1201 7.91 -52.61 -33.27
CA PRO A 1201 8.24 -53.33 -34.50
C PRO A 1201 7.17 -54.40 -34.70
N ARG A 1202 6.50 -54.39 -35.87
CA ARG A 1202 5.54 -55.44 -36.24
C ARG A 1202 6.26 -56.78 -36.14
N CYS A 1203 5.92 -57.59 -35.14
CA CYS A 1203 6.32 -58.99 -35.12
C CYS A 1203 5.58 -59.68 -36.29
N ASN A 1204 6.35 -60.14 -37.28
CA ASN A 1204 5.91 -61.16 -38.23
C ASN A 1204 5.73 -62.50 -37.53
#